data_AF-A0A4D7JI35-F1
#
_entry.id   AF-A0A4D7JI35-F1
#
_cell.length_a   1.000
_cell.length_b   1.000
_cell.length_c   1.000
_cell.angle_alpha   90.00
_cell.angle_beta   90.00
_cell.angle_gamma   90.00
#
_symmetry.space_group_name_H-M   'P 1'
#
loop_
_entity.id
_entity.type
_entity.pdbx_description
1 polymer ?
#
loop_
_entity_poly.entity_id
_entity_poly.type
_entity_poly.pdbx_seq_one_letter_code
_entity_poly.pdbx_strand_id
1 'polypeptide(L)'
;MVVEYSLDPVEEKELVVSGTIQLQNRQAAKQFIINAYDKDLRSEQLLGEGITDRNGKYIIKYNSKSILRAERGSADIFLRIYDPKNRLAGVSDILFNAPNIAKIDFNLKTDEVELLSEFDVIKLSISPLLSDVKITELDESEKHQDISFLSAETGYSQEQVLHFVQAHYFQADSNIDASFWYVVLGTSFYRNSQFKDLKEQRDIITQSLKKLDEPGIRKSLNIAFANNKIEPVGEEFIERWIILFEEYASVFEVTSKDTFTKKALEEVGIKNKNKQLKFAKAYSKHKSFSRELIEELKKEKFKVSEINDLQTTYDLNRYTNADFEIVKAIKQKFDVREPKNIRLVAKRSKKDWIDLVKKTPKANPMLLPKDNIIPKNQEKSLSEIYGVTLYEQFSAAFPTTAFSGELDRAIKSKNTSGLNNPREVKKVIDSNSEFEFLTTPIDEFAKENNELKNNENLRLEFKALQRVFKLTPDFESTNTLMNDNLHSAHSIYSMGESEFVRKYEKKPGFTKAKAIVTWRKAEATKIASTTIVAELKATQNAGAVAALEAGNEAISDFPNWENLFKGGDVCECKHCRSVYSPAAYFADLLMFLKDRKPKGISAKETLFNRRPDLGYLELNCANANVTLPYIDVVNEVLEAVVADGDNDKELPGFTTIDDSDLELAKSNVVAALQAQNLSIGENTHLARVNTSDNWVIHSDTFTYLLKKKGGANYFAEILRNTKAKADELRAYPQYVNPFAYQKLSSSKFPFSLPFDLYGEEVKASFKKLNISRWKLMQLFKGTTAPNNASEGEVASVYFGISVPDEKKLSFRHHRQHNLNFGEKMIMQPC
;
A
#
# COMPACT_ATOMS: atom_id res chain seq x y z
N MET A 1 -116.56 27.30 -3.92
CA MET A 1 -115.94 26.22 -3.11
C MET A 1 -114.45 26.46 -3.14
N VAL A 2 -113.91 26.91 -2.01
CA VAL A 2 -112.48 27.18 -1.78
C VAL A 2 -111.80 25.83 -1.60
N VAL A 3 -110.67 25.61 -2.26
CA VAL A 3 -109.72 24.54 -1.89
C VAL A 3 -108.46 25.25 -1.43
N GLU A 4 -108.31 25.36 -0.11
CA GLU A 4 -107.05 25.71 0.54
C GLU A 4 -106.07 24.56 0.33
N TYR A 5 -104.93 24.84 -0.31
CA TYR A 5 -103.72 24.04 -0.10
C TYR A 5 -102.91 24.74 0.99
N SER A 6 -102.99 24.17 2.19
CA SER A 6 -102.00 24.38 3.25
C SER A 6 -100.63 23.92 2.71
N LEU A 7 -99.68 24.86 2.62
CA LEU A 7 -98.26 24.53 2.50
C LEU A 7 -97.79 24.13 3.90
N ASP A 8 -97.37 22.88 4.09
CA ASP A 8 -96.66 22.44 5.29
C ASP A 8 -95.44 23.36 5.53
N PRO A 9 -95.08 23.65 6.81
CA PRO A 9 -93.84 24.34 7.11
C PRO A 9 -92.67 23.47 6.62
N VAL A 10 -91.87 24.00 5.70
CA VAL A 10 -90.63 23.35 5.27
C VAL A 10 -89.71 23.25 6.49
N GLU A 11 -89.60 22.05 7.05
CA GLU A 11 -88.69 21.72 8.14
C GLU A 11 -87.27 22.15 7.73
N GLU A 12 -86.65 23.01 8.54
CA GLU A 12 -85.30 23.53 8.26
C GLU A 12 -84.31 22.39 8.49
N LYS A 13 -83.77 21.82 7.41
CA LYS A 13 -82.86 20.67 7.47
C LYS A 13 -81.43 21.19 7.25
N GLU A 14 -80.55 20.90 8.20
CA GLU A 14 -79.11 21.09 8.04
C GLU A 14 -78.61 20.04 7.05
N LEU A 15 -78.10 20.50 5.92
CA LEU A 15 -77.57 19.67 4.85
C LEU A 15 -76.04 19.75 4.87
N VAL A 16 -75.38 18.65 4.52
CA VAL A 16 -73.93 18.54 4.60
C VAL A 16 -73.38 18.04 3.29
N VAL A 17 -72.35 18.72 2.77
CA VAL A 17 -71.48 18.18 1.72
C VAL A 17 -70.12 17.91 2.36
N SER A 18 -69.62 16.71 2.17
CA SER A 18 -68.30 16.30 2.65
C SER A 18 -67.57 15.50 1.60
N GLY A 19 -66.27 15.31 1.78
CA GLY A 19 -65.49 14.49 0.86
C GLY A 19 -64.01 14.66 1.10
N THR A 20 -63.23 14.12 0.16
CA THR A 20 -61.78 14.16 0.18
C THR A 20 -61.26 14.75 -1.13
N ILE A 21 -60.37 15.72 -1.02
CA ILE A 21 -59.64 16.30 -2.14
C ILE A 21 -58.23 15.73 -2.12
N GLN A 22 -57.85 15.07 -3.21
CA GLN A 22 -56.51 14.50 -3.37
C GLN A 22 -55.89 15.01 -4.67
N LEU A 23 -54.57 15.05 -4.70
CA LEU A 23 -53.81 15.28 -5.92
C LEU A 23 -53.72 13.96 -6.71
N GLN A 24 -53.47 14.02 -8.02
CA GLN A 24 -53.34 12.84 -8.89
C GLN A 24 -52.30 11.81 -8.39
N ASN A 25 -51.29 12.26 -7.66
CA ASN A 25 -50.29 11.40 -7.00
C ASN A 25 -50.77 10.80 -5.66
N ARG A 26 -52.07 10.90 -5.34
CA ARG A 26 -52.74 10.47 -4.10
C ARG A 26 -52.30 11.21 -2.83
N GLN A 27 -51.57 12.32 -2.94
CA GLN A 27 -51.31 13.19 -1.78
C GLN A 27 -52.59 13.94 -1.41
N ALA A 28 -52.83 14.10 -0.11
CA ALA A 28 -53.92 14.94 0.39
C ALA A 28 -53.71 16.40 0.00
N ALA A 29 -54.74 17.05 -0.57
CA ALA A 29 -54.73 18.48 -0.82
C ALA A 29 -55.05 19.21 0.49
N LYS A 30 -54.04 19.72 1.20
CA LYS A 30 -54.16 20.30 2.54
C LYS A 30 -54.38 21.81 2.46
N GLN A 31 -55.26 22.38 3.29
CA GLN A 31 -55.55 23.83 3.33
C GLN A 31 -56.16 24.40 2.04
N PHE A 32 -56.83 23.58 1.23
CA PHE A 32 -57.57 24.02 0.04
C PHE A 32 -58.94 24.58 0.46
N ILE A 33 -59.38 25.64 -0.20
CA ILE A 33 -60.67 26.28 0.05
C ILE A 33 -61.69 25.66 -0.90
N ILE A 34 -62.80 25.17 -0.35
CA ILE A 34 -63.85 24.44 -1.05
C ILE A 34 -65.15 25.24 -0.96
N ASN A 35 -65.64 25.68 -2.11
CA ASN A 35 -66.89 26.42 -2.21
C ASN A 35 -67.94 25.52 -2.86
N ALA A 36 -69.02 25.21 -2.12
CA ALA A 36 -70.14 24.44 -2.63
C ALA A 36 -71.18 25.37 -3.26
N TYR A 37 -71.63 25.05 -4.47
CA TYR A 37 -72.62 25.81 -5.21
C TYR A 37 -73.82 24.93 -5.58
N ASP A 38 -75.00 25.53 -5.58
CA ASP A 38 -76.22 24.98 -6.19
C ASP A 38 -76.30 25.41 -7.66
N LYS A 39 -76.67 24.50 -8.56
CA LYS A 39 -76.69 24.71 -10.01
C LYS A 39 -78.11 24.73 -10.55
N ASP A 40 -78.63 25.92 -10.83
CA ASP A 40 -79.86 26.07 -11.61
C ASP A 40 -79.58 26.08 -13.12
N LEU A 41 -80.63 25.97 -13.92
CA LEU A 41 -80.57 26.01 -15.39
C LEU A 41 -79.75 27.20 -15.95
N ARG A 42 -79.74 28.36 -15.27
CA ARG A 42 -79.03 29.59 -15.70
C ARG A 42 -78.39 30.40 -14.57
N SER A 43 -78.43 29.93 -13.32
CA SER A 43 -77.85 30.61 -12.15
C SER A 43 -77.04 29.65 -11.30
N GLU A 44 -76.15 30.20 -10.49
CA GLU A 44 -75.37 29.46 -9.50
C GLU A 44 -75.42 30.22 -8.18
N GLN A 45 -75.64 29.52 -7.07
CA GLN A 45 -75.71 30.13 -5.75
C GLN A 45 -74.71 29.47 -4.80
N LEU A 46 -73.87 30.26 -4.12
CA LEU A 46 -72.94 29.76 -3.11
C LEU A 46 -73.73 29.27 -1.89
N LEU A 47 -73.52 28.02 -1.50
CA LEU A 47 -74.16 27.37 -0.36
C LEU A 47 -73.32 27.49 0.91
N GLY A 48 -71.99 27.42 0.78
CA GLY A 48 -71.06 27.49 1.90
C GLY A 48 -69.61 27.24 1.48
N GLU A 49 -68.70 27.53 2.41
CA GLU A 49 -67.25 27.38 2.26
C GLU A 49 -66.71 26.43 3.32
N GLY A 50 -65.67 25.66 2.98
CA GLY A 50 -64.94 24.78 3.90
C GLY A 50 -63.48 24.68 3.52
N ILE A 51 -62.62 24.28 4.46
CA ILE A 51 -61.18 24.11 4.22
C ILE A 51 -60.80 22.64 4.42
N THR A 52 -59.93 22.12 3.58
CA THR A 52 -59.46 20.74 3.71
C THR A 52 -58.48 20.55 4.86
N ASP A 53 -58.67 19.47 5.63
CA ASP A 53 -57.79 19.05 6.72
C ASP A 53 -56.48 18.42 6.21
N ARG A 54 -55.65 17.92 7.14
CA ARG A 54 -54.38 17.23 6.83
C ARG A 54 -54.52 15.96 5.98
N ASN A 55 -55.70 15.35 5.95
CA ASN A 55 -56.04 14.17 5.16
C ASN A 55 -56.77 14.54 3.86
N GLY A 56 -56.91 15.83 3.55
CA GLY A 56 -57.62 16.34 2.39
C GLY A 56 -59.13 16.32 2.57
N LYS A 57 -59.64 16.05 3.78
CA LYS A 57 -61.08 15.97 4.04
C LYS A 57 -61.66 17.34 4.30
N TYR A 58 -62.86 17.59 3.79
CA TYR A 58 -63.61 18.82 4.06
C TYR A 58 -65.05 18.49 4.44
N ILE A 59 -65.68 19.42 5.17
CA ILE A 59 -67.10 19.38 5.54
C ILE A 59 -67.64 20.79 5.39
N ILE A 60 -68.71 20.94 4.62
CA ILE A 60 -69.45 22.18 4.42
C ILE A 60 -70.88 21.94 4.88
N LYS A 61 -71.35 22.79 5.80
CA LYS A 61 -72.71 22.76 6.33
C LYS A 61 -73.50 23.91 5.70
N TYR A 62 -74.69 23.62 5.19
CA TYR A 62 -75.58 24.61 4.57
C TYR A 62 -77.06 24.28 4.85
N ASN A 63 -77.96 25.22 4.58
CA ASN A 63 -79.37 25.13 4.99
C ASN A 63 -80.28 24.98 3.76
N SER A 64 -81.36 24.20 3.89
CA SER A 64 -82.42 24.04 2.89
C SER A 64 -83.10 25.35 2.46
N LYS A 65 -83.05 26.44 3.24
CA LYS A 65 -83.50 27.79 2.81
C LYS A 65 -82.68 28.40 1.67
N SER A 66 -81.45 27.93 1.46
CA SER A 66 -80.55 28.46 0.45
C SER A 66 -80.90 28.02 -0.98
N ILE A 67 -81.90 27.15 -1.17
CA ILE A 67 -82.28 26.56 -2.46
C ILE A 67 -83.52 27.31 -3.00
N LEU A 68 -83.43 27.97 -4.17
CA LEU A 68 -84.48 28.85 -4.70
C LEU A 68 -85.59 28.09 -5.46
N ARG A 69 -86.74 27.92 -4.80
CA ARG A 69 -88.15 27.85 -5.29
C ARG A 69 -88.58 26.95 -6.46
N ALA A 70 -87.72 26.28 -7.22
CA ALA A 70 -88.18 25.44 -8.35
C ALA A 70 -88.07 23.93 -8.12
N GLU A 71 -87.28 23.46 -7.16
CA GLU A 71 -87.00 22.03 -7.01
C GLU A 71 -87.52 21.42 -5.71
N ARG A 72 -87.92 20.14 -5.79
CA ARG A 72 -88.56 19.35 -4.74
C ARG A 72 -87.59 18.95 -3.62
N GLY A 73 -86.94 19.92 -2.99
CA GLY A 73 -86.21 19.74 -1.73
C GLY A 73 -84.81 19.11 -1.82
N SER A 74 -84.19 19.08 -2.99
CA SER A 74 -82.79 18.66 -3.18
C SER A 74 -82.03 19.68 -4.03
N ALA A 75 -80.75 19.90 -3.72
CA ALA A 75 -79.85 20.81 -4.46
C ALA A 75 -79.05 20.05 -5.53
N ASP A 76 -78.70 20.73 -6.61
CA ASP A 76 -77.80 20.22 -7.66
C ASP A 76 -76.38 20.75 -7.40
N ILE A 77 -75.58 19.97 -6.69
CA ILE A 77 -74.37 20.50 -6.04
C ILE A 77 -73.14 20.28 -6.91
N PHE A 78 -72.34 21.32 -7.09
CA PHE A 78 -70.97 21.20 -7.57
C PHE A 78 -70.02 22.05 -6.74
N LEU A 79 -68.73 21.74 -6.81
CA LEU A 79 -67.69 22.38 -6.01
C LEU A 79 -66.77 23.21 -6.88
N ARG A 80 -66.38 24.39 -6.40
CA ARG A 80 -65.16 25.07 -6.84
C ARG A 80 -64.09 24.89 -5.78
N ILE A 81 -62.96 24.37 -6.20
CA ILE A 81 -61.83 24.03 -5.34
C ILE A 81 -60.75 25.06 -5.65
N TYR A 82 -60.34 25.82 -4.65
CA TYR A 82 -59.26 26.79 -4.74
C TYR A 82 -58.06 26.25 -3.97
N ASP A 83 -56.88 26.42 -4.54
CA ASP A 83 -55.65 26.15 -3.82
C ASP A 83 -55.46 27.16 -2.66
N PRO A 84 -54.53 26.91 -1.73
CA PRO A 84 -54.32 27.80 -0.59
C PRO A 84 -53.88 29.23 -0.96
N LYS A 85 -53.45 29.46 -2.21
CA LYS A 85 -53.13 30.79 -2.75
C LYS A 85 -54.33 31.44 -3.46
N ASN A 86 -55.52 30.88 -3.25
CA ASN A 86 -56.80 31.37 -3.77
C ASN A 86 -56.92 31.31 -5.31
N ARG A 87 -56.17 30.42 -5.97
CA ARG A 87 -56.31 30.15 -7.40
C ARG A 87 -57.28 28.99 -7.59
N LEU A 88 -58.18 29.12 -8.57
CA LEU A 88 -59.12 28.05 -8.91
C LEU A 88 -58.34 26.83 -9.45
N ALA A 89 -58.38 25.75 -8.68
CA ALA A 89 -57.64 24.51 -8.87
C ALA A 89 -58.48 23.40 -9.53
N GLY A 90 -59.80 23.44 -9.36
CA GLY A 90 -60.70 22.46 -9.98
C GLY A 90 -62.18 22.79 -9.79
N VAL A 91 -63.02 22.18 -10.62
CA VAL A 91 -64.48 22.25 -10.52
C VAL A 91 -65.02 20.82 -10.59
N SER A 92 -65.83 20.40 -9.63
CA SER A 92 -66.43 19.06 -9.65
C SER A 92 -67.51 18.92 -10.70
N ASP A 93 -67.82 17.68 -11.06
CA ASP A 93 -69.08 17.38 -11.74
C ASP A 93 -70.26 17.78 -10.85
N ILE A 94 -71.41 18.03 -11.48
CA ILE A 94 -72.66 18.36 -10.79
C ILE A 94 -73.28 17.06 -10.27
N LEU A 95 -73.50 17.01 -8.95
CA LEU A 95 -74.26 15.97 -8.29
C LEU A 95 -75.74 16.38 -8.27
N PHE A 96 -76.49 15.88 -9.24
CA PHE A 96 -77.92 16.16 -9.35
C PHE A 96 -78.72 15.53 -8.20
N ASN A 97 -79.70 16.25 -7.67
CA ASN A 97 -80.58 15.83 -6.59
C ASN A 97 -79.82 15.29 -5.37
N ALA A 98 -78.88 16.09 -4.85
CA ALA A 98 -77.99 15.69 -3.78
C ALA A 98 -78.75 15.27 -2.49
N PRO A 99 -78.33 14.17 -1.83
CA PRO A 99 -78.94 13.73 -0.58
C PRO A 99 -78.56 14.66 0.60
N ASN A 100 -79.26 14.55 1.72
CA ASN A 100 -79.01 15.38 2.92
C ASN A 100 -77.55 15.35 3.42
N ILE A 101 -76.86 14.22 3.20
CA ILE A 101 -75.42 14.06 3.43
C ILE A 101 -74.80 13.66 2.09
N ALA A 102 -74.36 14.64 1.33
CA ALA A 102 -73.72 14.45 0.04
C ALA A 102 -72.22 14.20 0.21
N LYS A 103 -71.68 13.28 -0.60
CA LYS A 103 -70.26 12.99 -0.63
C LYS A 103 -69.68 13.27 -2.03
N ILE A 104 -68.75 14.22 -2.13
CA ILE A 104 -68.07 14.56 -3.38
C ILE A 104 -66.56 14.50 -3.13
N ASP A 105 -65.92 13.44 -3.63
CA ASP A 105 -64.47 13.29 -3.64
C ASP A 105 -63.93 13.86 -4.98
N PHE A 106 -62.77 14.53 -4.97
CA PHE A 106 -62.21 15.15 -6.18
C PHE A 106 -60.70 14.94 -6.28
N ASN A 107 -60.22 14.60 -7.49
CA ASN A 107 -58.81 14.40 -7.79
C ASN A 107 -58.29 15.57 -8.64
N LEU A 108 -57.46 16.43 -8.04
CA LEU A 108 -56.82 17.57 -8.69
C LEU A 108 -55.60 17.11 -9.49
N LYS A 109 -55.39 17.73 -10.65
CA LYS A 109 -54.14 17.59 -11.39
C LYS A 109 -53.01 18.32 -10.66
N THR A 110 -51.90 17.63 -10.45
CA THR A 110 -50.81 18.13 -9.59
C THR A 110 -50.06 19.32 -10.18
N ASP A 111 -50.07 19.48 -11.50
CA ASP A 111 -49.40 20.54 -12.27
C ASP A 111 -50.19 21.85 -12.36
N GLU A 112 -51.47 21.85 -11.97
CA GLU A 112 -52.35 23.02 -12.08
C GLU A 112 -52.57 23.76 -10.74
N VAL A 113 -51.91 23.32 -9.65
CA VAL A 113 -52.11 23.82 -8.27
C VAL A 113 -50.84 24.38 -7.65
N GLU A 114 -50.95 25.45 -6.87
CA GLU A 114 -49.86 25.93 -6.03
C GLU A 114 -50.06 25.50 -4.57
N LEU A 115 -49.21 24.60 -4.10
CA LEU A 115 -49.25 24.10 -2.73
C LEU A 115 -48.48 25.03 -1.79
N LEU A 116 -48.95 25.15 -0.54
CA LEU A 116 -48.11 25.69 0.54
C LEU A 116 -46.97 24.74 0.86
N SER A 117 -45.85 25.30 1.30
CA SER A 117 -44.72 24.51 1.78
C SER A 117 -45.05 23.81 3.10
N GLU A 118 -44.35 22.71 3.42
CA GLU A 118 -44.53 22.01 4.70
C GLU A 118 -44.44 22.97 5.90
N PHE A 119 -43.45 23.87 5.87
CA PHE A 119 -43.24 24.89 6.90
C PHE A 119 -44.45 25.82 7.06
N ASP A 120 -45.06 26.27 5.96
CA ASP A 120 -46.22 27.16 6.00
C ASP A 120 -47.49 26.45 6.47
N VAL A 121 -47.69 25.18 6.09
CA VAL A 121 -48.83 24.40 6.57
C VAL A 121 -48.71 24.14 8.09
N ILE A 122 -47.50 23.84 8.58
CA ILE A 122 -47.25 23.71 10.03
C ILE A 122 -47.52 25.04 10.74
N LYS A 123 -47.03 26.15 10.20
CA LYS A 123 -47.26 27.49 10.75
C LYS A 123 -48.76 27.80 10.88
N LEU A 124 -49.54 27.60 9.82
CA LEU A 124 -50.98 27.83 9.83
C LEU A 124 -51.73 26.90 10.81
N SER A 125 -51.23 25.69 11.02
CA SER A 125 -51.84 24.73 11.95
C SER A 125 -51.53 25.05 13.42
N ILE A 126 -50.33 25.56 13.71
CA ILE A 126 -49.89 25.88 15.08
C ILE A 126 -50.40 27.27 15.50
N SER A 127 -50.39 28.28 14.62
CA SER A 127 -50.69 29.67 14.99
C SER A 127 -52.00 29.86 15.78
N PRO A 128 -53.13 29.21 15.45
CA PRO A 128 -54.38 29.36 16.21
C PRO A 128 -54.32 28.77 17.63
N LEU A 129 -53.41 27.82 17.89
CA LEU A 129 -53.29 27.13 19.18
C LEU A 129 -52.42 27.89 20.18
N LEU A 130 -51.63 28.85 19.73
CA LEU A 130 -50.68 29.59 20.56
C LEU A 130 -51.34 30.64 21.48
N SER A 131 -52.57 31.07 21.17
CA SER A 131 -53.25 32.18 21.86
C SER A 131 -52.32 33.41 22.01
N ASP A 132 -51.92 33.78 23.23
CA ASP A 132 -51.03 34.92 23.52
C ASP A 132 -49.54 34.55 23.70
N VAL A 133 -49.18 33.26 23.58
CA VAL A 133 -47.81 32.77 23.81
C VAL A 133 -46.98 32.90 22.54
N LYS A 134 -45.79 33.49 22.62
CA LYS A 134 -44.87 33.54 21.47
C LYS A 134 -44.24 32.17 21.24
N ILE A 135 -43.97 31.82 19.98
CA ILE A 135 -43.27 30.57 19.62
C ILE A 135 -41.92 30.44 20.37
N THR A 136 -41.21 31.56 20.57
CA THR A 136 -39.94 31.61 21.30
C THR A 136 -40.09 31.52 22.83
N GLU A 137 -41.30 31.39 23.36
CA GLU A 137 -41.57 31.22 24.79
C GLU A 137 -42.06 29.80 25.12
N LEU A 138 -42.27 28.96 24.09
CA LEU A 138 -42.68 27.56 24.24
C LEU A 138 -41.59 26.73 24.92
N ASP A 139 -42.00 25.88 25.85
CA ASP A 139 -41.13 25.04 26.64
C ASP A 139 -41.52 23.56 26.55
N GLU A 140 -40.53 22.68 26.57
CA GLU A 140 -40.72 21.23 26.75
C GLU A 140 -39.82 20.86 27.92
N SER A 141 -40.41 20.86 29.10
CA SER A 141 -39.77 20.53 30.37
C SER A 141 -40.78 19.81 31.27
N GLU A 142 -40.38 19.46 32.49
CA GLU A 142 -41.34 18.95 33.49
C GLU A 142 -42.43 19.97 33.84
N LYS A 143 -42.21 21.27 33.55
CA LYS A 143 -43.13 22.36 33.92
C LYS A 143 -44.17 22.64 32.83
N HIS A 144 -43.77 22.64 31.57
CA HIS A 144 -44.66 22.86 30.42
C HIS A 144 -44.31 21.84 29.32
N GLN A 145 -45.33 21.21 28.74
CA GLN A 145 -45.19 20.18 27.69
C GLN A 145 -45.76 20.70 26.37
N ASP A 146 -45.33 21.90 25.97
CA ASP A 146 -45.97 22.65 24.89
C ASP A 146 -45.78 21.97 23.53
N ILE A 147 -44.63 21.34 23.29
CA ILE A 147 -44.35 20.62 22.04
C ILE A 147 -45.19 19.34 21.99
N SER A 148 -45.27 18.61 23.10
CA SER A 148 -46.14 17.43 23.22
C SER A 148 -47.62 17.80 22.99
N PHE A 149 -48.09 18.91 23.57
CA PHE A 149 -49.44 19.42 23.38
C PHE A 149 -49.71 19.79 21.90
N LEU A 150 -48.85 20.62 21.31
CA LEU A 150 -49.00 21.04 19.91
C LEU A 150 -48.92 19.85 18.95
N SER A 151 -48.07 18.86 19.21
CA SER A 151 -47.97 17.63 18.42
C SER A 151 -49.26 16.81 18.50
N ALA A 152 -49.85 16.66 19.70
CA ALA A 152 -51.10 15.93 19.86
C ALA A 152 -52.28 16.64 19.17
N GLU A 153 -52.38 17.96 19.29
CA GLU A 153 -53.50 18.74 18.78
C GLU A 153 -53.46 18.92 17.25
N THR A 154 -52.28 19.23 16.70
CA THR A 154 -52.11 19.39 15.25
C THR A 154 -51.95 18.06 14.52
N GLY A 155 -51.51 17.02 15.24
CA GLY A 155 -51.20 15.71 14.71
C GLY A 155 -49.93 15.65 13.85
N TYR A 156 -49.07 16.67 13.89
CA TYR A 156 -47.69 16.59 13.40
C TYR A 156 -46.81 15.82 14.38
N SER A 157 -45.73 15.21 13.89
CA SER A 157 -44.81 14.51 14.80
C SER A 157 -44.14 15.50 15.76
N GLN A 158 -43.81 15.03 16.96
CA GLN A 158 -43.11 15.84 17.96
C GLN A 158 -41.80 16.41 17.38
N GLU A 159 -41.12 15.65 16.52
CA GLU A 159 -39.91 16.08 15.81
C GLU A 159 -40.18 17.27 14.86
N GLN A 160 -41.28 17.24 14.08
CA GLN A 160 -41.63 18.33 13.17
C GLN A 160 -41.98 19.62 13.92
N VAL A 161 -42.80 19.52 14.96
CA VAL A 161 -43.17 20.66 15.81
C VAL A 161 -41.91 21.22 16.49
N LEU A 162 -41.05 20.34 17.01
CA LEU A 162 -39.81 20.73 17.66
C LEU A 162 -38.85 21.46 16.69
N HIS A 163 -38.67 20.95 15.47
CA HIS A 163 -37.86 21.64 14.45
C HIS A 163 -38.42 23.02 14.13
N PHE A 164 -39.74 23.13 13.99
CA PHE A 164 -40.41 24.40 13.69
C PHE A 164 -40.20 25.42 14.82
N VAL A 165 -40.31 25.00 16.08
CA VAL A 165 -40.09 25.85 17.25
C VAL A 165 -38.62 26.25 17.36
N GLN A 166 -37.68 25.30 17.25
CA GLN A 166 -36.23 25.61 17.29
C GLN A 166 -35.82 26.57 16.18
N ALA A 167 -36.39 26.44 14.98
CA ALA A 167 -36.10 27.34 13.89
C ALA A 167 -36.49 28.80 14.19
N HIS A 168 -37.62 29.03 14.88
CA HIS A 168 -38.02 30.37 15.32
C HIS A 168 -37.13 30.92 16.45
N TYR A 169 -36.61 30.04 17.32
CA TYR A 169 -35.60 30.44 18.30
C TYR A 169 -34.32 30.93 17.63
N PHE A 170 -33.78 30.18 16.69
CA PHE A 170 -32.57 30.59 15.96
C PHE A 170 -32.83 31.81 15.09
N GLN A 171 -34.04 32.00 14.53
CA GLN A 171 -34.40 33.24 13.86
C GLN A 171 -34.30 34.44 14.80
N ALA A 172 -34.83 34.34 16.02
CA ALA A 172 -34.77 35.44 16.99
C ALA A 172 -33.34 35.78 17.42
N ASP A 173 -32.43 34.80 17.43
CA ASP A 173 -31.04 34.97 17.85
C ASP A 173 -30.11 35.41 16.71
N SER A 174 -30.32 34.91 15.49
CA SER A 174 -29.45 35.14 14.34
C SER A 174 -29.98 36.14 13.32
N ASN A 175 -31.26 36.51 13.39
CA ASN A 175 -31.97 37.30 12.39
C ASN A 175 -31.94 36.67 10.98
N ILE A 176 -31.91 35.33 10.90
CA ILE A 176 -32.03 34.55 9.67
C ILE A 176 -33.42 33.89 9.68
N ASP A 177 -34.10 33.82 8.54
CA ASP A 177 -35.47 33.31 8.47
C ASP A 177 -35.61 31.90 9.07
N ALA A 178 -36.71 31.67 9.80
CA ALA A 178 -37.01 30.38 10.41
C ALA A 178 -37.18 29.28 9.35
N SER A 179 -37.60 29.61 8.12
CA SER A 179 -37.63 28.64 7.03
C SER A 179 -36.24 28.08 6.69
N PHE A 180 -35.20 28.92 6.71
CA PHE A 180 -33.81 28.49 6.56
C PHE A 180 -33.40 27.56 7.70
N TRP A 181 -33.63 27.96 8.95
CA TRP A 181 -33.26 27.14 10.11
C TRP A 181 -34.05 25.83 10.17
N TYR A 182 -35.32 25.83 9.76
CA TYR A 182 -36.15 24.62 9.67
C TYR A 182 -35.53 23.57 8.74
N VAL A 183 -34.89 24.02 7.66
CA VAL A 183 -34.19 23.13 6.72
C VAL A 183 -32.82 22.71 7.25
N VAL A 184 -32.01 23.68 7.66
CA VAL A 184 -30.60 23.44 8.06
C VAL A 184 -30.51 22.57 9.31
N LEU A 185 -31.45 22.73 10.24
CA LEU A 185 -31.50 21.94 11.45
C LEU A 185 -32.06 20.53 11.24
N GLY A 186 -32.42 20.09 10.03
CA GLY A 186 -33.20 18.86 9.79
C GLY A 186 -32.76 17.56 10.51
N THR A 187 -33.55 16.48 10.36
CA THR A 187 -33.53 15.23 11.17
C THR A 187 -32.15 14.67 11.61
N SER A 188 -31.06 14.89 10.85
CA SER A 188 -29.70 14.47 11.22
C SER A 188 -29.14 15.13 12.48
N PHE A 189 -29.54 16.36 12.85
CA PHE A 189 -29.11 16.99 14.10
C PHE A 189 -29.76 16.38 15.34
N TYR A 190 -30.88 15.68 15.15
CA TYR A 190 -31.73 15.16 16.20
C TYR A 190 -31.66 13.63 16.34
N ARG A 191 -30.99 12.94 15.39
CA ARG A 191 -30.74 11.49 15.48
C ARG A 191 -29.84 11.14 16.67
N ASN A 192 -30.33 10.24 17.52
CA ASN A 192 -29.66 9.63 18.69
C ASN A 192 -29.63 10.46 19.99
N SER A 193 -30.46 11.49 20.11
CA SER A 193 -30.51 12.31 21.32
C SER A 193 -31.84 12.12 22.03
N GLN A 194 -31.82 11.56 23.25
CA GLN A 194 -32.98 11.61 24.15
C GLN A 194 -32.96 12.99 24.82
N PHE A 195 -33.80 13.89 24.35
CA PHE A 195 -33.85 15.24 24.88
C PHE A 195 -34.84 15.29 26.05
N LYS A 196 -34.37 15.81 27.19
CA LYS A 196 -35.22 16.04 28.38
C LYS A 196 -35.76 17.46 28.44
N ASP A 197 -35.01 18.43 27.91
CA ASP A 197 -35.42 19.83 27.87
C ASP A 197 -35.00 20.55 26.56
N LEU A 198 -35.80 21.54 26.13
CA LEU A 198 -35.55 22.32 24.90
C LEU A 198 -34.28 23.18 24.94
N LYS A 199 -33.75 23.51 26.12
CA LYS A 199 -32.61 24.42 26.30
C LYS A 199 -31.28 23.68 26.17
N GLU A 200 -31.15 22.53 26.81
CA GLU A 200 -30.04 21.59 26.65
C GLU A 200 -29.90 21.19 25.18
N GLN A 201 -31.02 20.92 24.53
CA GLN A 201 -31.04 20.64 23.10
C GLN A 201 -30.51 21.82 22.26
N ARG A 202 -30.93 23.05 22.56
CA ARG A 202 -30.40 24.25 21.89
C ARG A 202 -28.88 24.31 22.01
N ASP A 203 -28.34 24.12 23.21
CA ASP A 203 -26.89 24.13 23.42
C ASP A 203 -26.15 23.06 22.60
N ILE A 204 -26.72 21.86 22.45
CA ILE A 204 -26.16 20.77 21.64
C ILE A 204 -26.20 21.10 20.14
N ILE A 205 -27.31 21.65 19.66
CA ILE A 205 -27.48 22.09 18.27
C ILE A 205 -26.44 23.16 17.96
N THR A 206 -26.35 24.19 18.78
CA THR A 206 -25.44 25.32 18.56
C THR A 206 -23.98 24.87 18.53
N GLN A 207 -23.58 23.92 19.40
CA GLN A 207 -22.25 23.31 19.35
C GLN A 207 -21.96 22.49 18.08
N SER A 208 -23.00 22.00 17.41
CA SER A 208 -22.90 21.20 16.19
C SER A 208 -22.96 22.03 14.91
N LEU A 209 -23.34 23.31 14.97
CA LEU A 209 -23.44 24.19 13.79
C LEU A 209 -22.13 24.31 13.01
N LYS A 210 -20.99 24.25 13.69
CA LYS A 210 -19.65 24.27 13.07
C LYS A 210 -19.38 23.12 12.08
N LYS A 211 -20.21 22.07 12.10
CA LYS A 211 -20.11 20.94 11.16
C LYS A 211 -20.71 21.27 9.79
N LEU A 212 -21.48 22.35 9.69
CA LEU A 212 -22.12 22.77 8.46
C LEU A 212 -21.16 23.62 7.63
N ASP A 213 -21.09 23.31 6.35
CA ASP A 213 -20.41 24.09 5.35
C ASP A 213 -21.40 24.59 4.29
N GLU A 214 -20.98 25.59 3.54
CA GLU A 214 -21.80 26.19 2.48
C GLU A 214 -22.33 25.13 1.49
N PRO A 215 -21.52 24.19 0.94
CA PRO A 215 -22.05 23.16 0.05
C PRO A 215 -23.13 22.28 0.69
N GLY A 216 -22.96 21.91 1.97
CA GLY A 216 -23.95 21.14 2.72
C GLY A 216 -25.25 21.90 2.95
N ILE A 217 -25.17 23.20 3.25
CA ILE A 217 -26.33 24.09 3.42
C ILE A 217 -27.07 24.23 2.09
N ARG A 218 -26.37 24.57 1.00
CA ARG A 218 -26.96 24.69 -0.35
C ARG A 218 -27.64 23.41 -0.79
N LYS A 219 -26.99 22.27 -0.57
CA LYS A 219 -27.58 20.96 -0.88
C LYS A 219 -28.86 20.72 -0.09
N SER A 220 -28.88 21.07 1.20
CA SER A 220 -30.05 20.90 2.06
C SER A 220 -31.20 21.80 1.63
N LEU A 221 -30.92 23.06 1.27
CA LEU A 221 -31.91 23.99 0.73
C LEU A 221 -32.48 23.51 -0.62
N ASN A 222 -31.64 23.06 -1.55
CA ASN A 222 -32.11 22.54 -2.84
C ASN A 222 -33.00 21.31 -2.68
N ILE A 223 -32.66 20.40 -1.77
CA ILE A 223 -33.51 19.25 -1.44
C ILE A 223 -34.83 19.71 -0.81
N ALA A 224 -34.80 20.74 0.04
CA ALA A 224 -36.01 21.28 0.66
C ALA A 224 -36.95 21.94 -0.37
N PHE A 225 -36.42 22.70 -1.33
CA PHE A 225 -37.21 23.28 -2.42
C PHE A 225 -37.83 22.20 -3.31
N ALA A 226 -37.04 21.19 -3.71
CA ALA A 226 -37.53 20.10 -4.56
C ALA A 226 -38.64 19.26 -3.90
N ASN A 227 -38.63 19.16 -2.57
CA ASN A 227 -39.64 18.42 -1.80
C ASN A 227 -40.73 19.32 -1.20
N ASN A 228 -40.81 20.60 -1.62
CA ASN A 228 -41.77 21.58 -1.10
C ASN A 228 -41.80 21.70 0.44
N LYS A 229 -40.63 21.61 1.09
CA LYS A 229 -40.51 21.80 2.54
C LYS A 229 -40.56 23.26 2.95
N ILE A 230 -39.99 24.13 2.11
CA ILE A 230 -40.06 25.60 2.21
C ILE A 230 -40.27 26.16 0.80
N GLU A 231 -40.79 27.38 0.69
CA GLU A 231 -40.96 28.05 -0.60
C GLU A 231 -39.60 28.33 -1.26
N PRO A 232 -39.45 28.11 -2.59
CA PRO A 232 -38.23 28.45 -3.30
C PRO A 232 -37.94 29.95 -3.23
N VAL A 233 -36.71 30.30 -2.87
CA VAL A 233 -36.22 31.69 -2.88
C VAL A 233 -35.16 31.88 -3.97
N GLY A 234 -34.97 33.12 -4.41
CA GLY A 234 -33.93 33.46 -5.38
C GLY A 234 -32.51 33.29 -4.81
N GLU A 235 -31.52 33.13 -5.69
CA GLU A 235 -30.11 32.92 -5.32
C GLU A 235 -29.57 34.03 -4.39
N GLU A 236 -29.99 35.28 -4.60
CA GLU A 236 -29.60 36.41 -3.75
C GLU A 236 -29.97 36.21 -2.26
N PHE A 237 -31.13 35.59 -1.99
CA PHE A 237 -31.54 35.27 -0.61
C PHE A 237 -30.73 34.13 -0.03
N ILE A 238 -30.40 33.11 -0.84
CA ILE A 238 -29.56 31.98 -0.42
C ILE A 238 -28.18 32.50 -0.01
N GLU A 239 -27.57 33.35 -0.84
CA GLU A 239 -26.28 34.01 -0.54
C GLU A 239 -26.36 34.79 0.76
N ARG A 240 -27.41 35.60 0.94
CA ARG A 240 -27.60 36.39 2.16
C ARG A 240 -27.74 35.50 3.41
N TRP A 241 -28.51 34.41 3.32
CA TRP A 241 -28.64 33.46 4.43
C TRP A 241 -27.31 32.80 4.79
N ILE A 242 -26.51 32.41 3.79
CA ILE A 242 -25.18 31.82 4.02
C ILE A 242 -24.26 32.82 4.72
N ILE A 243 -24.21 34.08 4.26
CA ILE A 243 -23.39 35.13 4.89
C ILE A 243 -23.78 35.34 6.35
N LEU A 244 -25.08 35.47 6.62
CA LEU A 244 -25.58 35.65 7.99
C LEU A 244 -25.32 34.43 8.86
N PHE A 245 -25.42 33.22 8.30
CA PHE A 245 -25.12 31.98 9.00
C PHE A 245 -23.64 31.91 9.39
N GLU A 246 -22.73 32.20 8.46
CA GLU A 246 -21.29 32.23 8.74
C GLU A 246 -20.93 33.27 9.79
N GLU A 247 -21.56 34.46 9.73
CA GLU A 247 -21.39 35.49 10.76
C GLU A 247 -21.87 34.99 12.12
N TYR A 248 -23.07 34.41 12.20
CA TYR A 248 -23.63 33.85 13.43
C TYR A 248 -22.74 32.74 14.02
N ALA A 249 -22.30 31.79 13.19
CA ALA A 249 -21.41 30.71 13.60
C ALA A 249 -20.06 31.24 14.11
N SER A 250 -19.50 32.28 13.47
CA SER A 250 -18.24 32.90 13.90
C SER A 250 -18.36 33.61 15.25
N VAL A 251 -19.50 34.26 15.53
CA VAL A 251 -19.78 34.88 16.84
C VAL A 251 -19.84 33.80 17.92
N PHE A 252 -20.55 32.70 17.64
CA PHE A 252 -20.69 31.60 18.59
C PHE A 252 -19.34 30.97 18.98
N GLU A 253 -18.43 30.83 18.02
CA GLU A 253 -17.06 30.30 18.24
C GLU A 253 -16.26 31.07 19.30
N VAL A 254 -16.63 32.30 19.65
CA VAL A 254 -15.93 33.13 20.66
C VAL A 254 -16.80 33.50 21.86
N THR A 255 -18.13 33.44 21.75
CA THR A 255 -19.03 33.72 22.88
C THR A 255 -19.24 32.50 23.78
N SER A 256 -19.36 31.30 23.21
CA SER A 256 -19.49 30.05 23.97
C SER A 256 -18.24 29.74 24.77
N LYS A 257 -18.36 29.22 26.00
CA LYS A 257 -17.21 29.03 26.90
C LYS A 257 -16.26 27.90 26.48
N ASP A 258 -16.74 26.91 25.72
CA ASP A 258 -16.02 25.64 25.52
C ASP A 258 -15.56 25.36 24.08
N THR A 259 -15.55 26.36 23.21
CA THR A 259 -15.11 26.22 21.82
C THR A 259 -13.58 26.17 21.70
N PHE A 260 -13.08 25.48 20.67
CA PHE A 260 -11.64 25.41 20.39
C PHE A 260 -11.08 26.80 20.10
N THR A 261 -11.76 27.58 19.25
CA THR A 261 -11.34 28.92 18.84
C THR A 261 -11.16 29.85 20.03
N LYS A 262 -12.13 29.88 20.95
CA LYS A 262 -12.04 30.70 22.15
C LYS A 262 -10.89 30.28 23.05
N LYS A 263 -10.76 28.98 23.33
CA LYS A 263 -9.68 28.44 24.15
C LYS A 263 -8.31 28.79 23.56
N ALA A 264 -8.15 28.67 22.23
CA ALA A 264 -6.94 29.06 21.52
C ALA A 264 -6.63 30.56 21.66
N LEU A 265 -7.63 31.42 21.44
CA LEU A 265 -7.47 32.87 21.57
C LEU A 265 -7.10 33.29 22.99
N GLU A 266 -7.76 32.71 24.00
CA GLU A 266 -7.50 33.00 25.41
C GLU A 266 -6.12 32.52 25.86
N GLU A 267 -5.65 31.36 25.36
CA GLU A 267 -4.31 30.83 25.67
C GLU A 267 -3.19 31.69 25.10
N VAL A 268 -3.38 32.26 23.91
CA VAL A 268 -2.46 33.24 23.29
C VAL A 268 -2.54 34.62 23.98
N GLY A 269 -3.50 34.81 24.88
CA GLY A 269 -3.68 36.06 25.66
C GLY A 269 -4.64 37.08 25.02
N ILE A 270 -5.38 36.70 23.98
CA ILE A 270 -6.36 37.55 23.30
C ILE A 270 -7.69 37.48 24.04
N LYS A 271 -7.88 38.35 25.04
CA LYS A 271 -9.10 38.44 25.86
C LYS A 271 -10.13 39.46 25.37
N ASN A 272 -9.74 40.35 24.45
CA ASN A 272 -10.63 41.39 23.93
C ASN A 272 -11.68 40.78 23.00
N LYS A 273 -12.97 40.88 23.36
CA LYS A 273 -14.08 40.28 22.61
C LYS A 273 -14.15 40.73 21.14
N ASN A 274 -13.90 42.01 20.86
CA ASN A 274 -13.91 42.51 19.48
C ASN A 274 -12.75 41.91 18.65
N LYS A 275 -11.56 41.79 19.26
CA LYS A 275 -10.42 41.13 18.63
C LYS A 275 -10.67 39.64 18.41
N GLN A 276 -11.29 38.95 19.37
CA GLN A 276 -11.70 37.54 19.19
C GLN A 276 -12.67 37.38 18.03
N LEU A 277 -13.68 38.25 17.93
CA LEU A 277 -14.67 38.21 16.85
C LEU A 277 -14.03 38.44 15.48
N LYS A 278 -13.09 39.40 15.37
CA LYS A 278 -12.32 39.64 14.14
C LYS A 278 -11.55 38.40 13.71
N PHE A 279 -10.92 37.69 14.64
CA PHE A 279 -10.26 36.42 14.33
C PHE A 279 -11.25 35.38 13.84
N ALA A 280 -12.36 35.17 14.56
CA ALA A 280 -13.34 34.14 14.20
C ALA A 280 -13.95 34.37 12.81
N LYS A 281 -14.26 35.63 12.47
CA LYS A 281 -14.74 36.01 11.13
C LYS A 281 -13.69 35.73 10.05
N ALA A 282 -12.46 36.20 10.25
CA ALA A 282 -11.37 35.98 9.30
C ALA A 282 -11.07 34.48 9.12
N TYR A 283 -11.04 33.71 10.21
CA TYR A 283 -10.79 32.27 10.16
C TYR A 283 -11.96 31.50 9.52
N SER A 284 -13.22 31.87 9.78
CA SER A 284 -14.39 31.27 9.13
C SER A 284 -14.35 31.42 7.61
N LYS A 285 -13.90 32.59 7.13
CA LYS A 285 -13.75 32.91 5.71
C LYS A 285 -12.65 32.09 5.03
N HIS A 286 -11.46 31.98 5.64
CA HIS A 286 -10.29 31.32 5.02
C HIS A 286 -10.14 29.84 5.36
N LYS A 287 -10.79 29.37 6.45
CA LYS A 287 -10.83 27.99 6.98
C LYS A 287 -9.47 27.34 7.31
N SER A 288 -8.37 28.04 7.08
CA SER A 288 -7.00 27.59 7.30
C SER A 288 -6.05 28.77 7.50
N PHE A 289 -4.84 28.52 8.02
CA PHE A 289 -3.78 29.52 8.10
C PHE A 289 -3.10 29.74 6.74
N SER A 290 -3.88 30.21 5.78
CA SER A 290 -3.40 30.59 4.45
C SER A 290 -2.64 31.92 4.49
N ARG A 291 -1.94 32.23 3.39
CA ARG A 291 -1.26 33.52 3.24
C ARG A 291 -2.25 34.68 3.34
N GLU A 292 -3.45 34.50 2.80
CA GLU A 292 -4.53 35.48 2.78
C GLU A 292 -5.05 35.75 4.20
N LEU A 293 -5.26 34.70 5.01
CA LEU A 293 -5.64 34.87 6.42
C LEU A 293 -4.57 35.64 7.20
N ILE A 294 -3.30 35.27 7.03
CA ILE A 294 -2.19 35.92 7.73
C ILE A 294 -2.15 37.42 7.40
N GLU A 295 -2.32 37.79 6.13
CA GLU A 295 -2.37 39.19 5.71
C GLU A 295 -3.63 39.91 6.22
N GLU A 296 -4.79 39.24 6.28
CA GLU A 296 -6.03 39.80 6.86
C GLU A 296 -5.87 40.06 8.37
N LEU A 297 -5.30 39.11 9.12
CA LEU A 297 -5.03 39.27 10.55
C LEU A 297 -4.01 40.39 10.84
N LYS A 298 -3.00 40.56 9.98
CA LYS A 298 -2.07 41.70 10.09
C LYS A 298 -2.79 43.03 9.90
N LYS A 299 -3.69 43.14 8.91
CA LYS A 299 -4.53 44.34 8.69
C LYS A 299 -5.43 44.62 9.91
N GLU A 300 -5.95 43.57 10.54
CA GLU A 300 -6.74 43.65 11.77
C GLU A 300 -5.91 43.90 13.05
N LYS A 301 -4.62 44.25 12.91
CA LYS A 301 -3.69 44.60 13.99
C LYS A 301 -3.40 43.45 14.98
N PHE A 302 -3.41 42.20 14.51
CA PHE A 302 -2.83 41.09 15.27
C PHE A 302 -1.30 41.17 15.22
N LYS A 303 -0.64 40.95 16.36
CA LYS A 303 0.81 40.89 16.45
C LYS A 303 1.30 39.63 15.73
N VAL A 304 2.49 39.70 15.12
CA VAL A 304 3.11 38.53 14.47
C VAL A 304 3.27 37.36 15.44
N SER A 305 3.61 37.63 16.71
CA SER A 305 3.69 36.61 17.76
C SER A 305 2.34 35.95 18.06
N GLU A 306 1.24 36.72 18.06
CA GLU A 306 -0.11 36.18 18.25
C GLU A 306 -0.52 35.31 17.05
N ILE A 307 -0.22 35.75 15.83
CA ILE A 307 -0.52 35.00 14.60
C ILE A 307 0.25 33.67 14.59
N ASN A 308 1.56 33.71 14.86
CA ASN A 308 2.39 32.50 14.90
C ASN A 308 1.93 31.52 15.97
N ASP A 309 1.55 32.00 17.15
CA ASP A 309 1.11 31.14 18.25
C ASP A 309 -0.28 30.54 18.00
N LEU A 310 -1.18 31.30 17.37
CA LEU A 310 -2.46 30.78 16.89
C LEU A 310 -2.26 29.75 15.79
N GLN A 311 -1.43 30.05 14.78
CA GLN A 311 -1.11 29.10 13.71
C GLN A 311 -0.55 27.80 14.30
N THR A 312 0.36 27.90 15.26
CA THR A 312 0.92 26.75 15.98
C THR A 312 -0.17 25.92 16.66
N THR A 313 -1.14 26.57 17.30
CA THR A 313 -2.27 25.91 17.98
C THR A 313 -3.12 25.11 17.01
N TYR A 314 -3.44 25.69 15.85
CA TYR A 314 -4.24 25.03 14.81
C TYR A 314 -3.47 23.96 14.04
N ASP A 315 -2.17 24.13 13.84
CA ASP A 315 -1.33 23.10 13.22
C ASP A 315 -1.19 21.88 14.15
N LEU A 316 -1.03 22.10 15.46
CA LEU A 316 -1.03 21.03 16.46
C LEU A 316 -2.37 20.30 16.55
N ASN A 317 -3.49 21.03 16.36
CA ASN A 317 -4.84 20.47 16.36
C ASN A 317 -5.00 19.28 15.38
N ARG A 318 -4.28 19.33 14.25
CA ARG A 318 -4.28 18.29 13.22
C ARG A 318 -3.73 16.96 13.72
N TYR A 319 -2.86 16.99 14.72
CA TYR A 319 -2.20 15.81 15.28
C TYR A 319 -2.75 15.39 16.64
N THR A 320 -3.60 16.20 17.29
CA THR A 320 -4.11 15.90 18.64
C THR A 320 -5.57 15.43 18.65
N ASN A 321 -6.16 15.14 17.49
CA ASN A 321 -7.57 14.75 17.36
C ASN A 321 -8.55 15.77 17.99
N ALA A 322 -8.27 17.06 17.84
CA ALA A 322 -9.07 18.14 18.42
C ALA A 322 -9.09 18.25 19.95
N ASP A 323 -8.17 17.60 20.66
CA ASP A 323 -7.98 17.80 22.10
C ASP A 323 -7.16 19.07 22.37
N PHE A 324 -7.86 20.15 22.75
CA PHE A 324 -7.23 21.42 23.08
C PHE A 324 -6.31 21.34 24.31
N GLU A 325 -6.65 20.54 25.33
CA GLU A 325 -5.83 20.44 26.54
C GLU A 325 -4.48 19.80 26.22
N ILE A 326 -4.46 18.83 25.30
CA ILE A 326 -3.21 18.27 24.78
C ILE A 326 -2.44 19.31 23.94
N VAL A 327 -3.10 20.07 23.07
CA VAL A 327 -2.42 21.16 22.31
C VAL A 327 -1.73 22.12 23.28
N LYS A 328 -2.46 22.59 24.29
CA LYS A 328 -1.93 23.47 25.34
C LYS A 328 -0.78 22.83 26.09
N ALA A 329 -0.89 21.56 26.47
CA ALA A 329 0.15 20.84 27.19
C ALA A 329 1.42 20.65 26.34
N ILE A 330 1.30 20.38 25.03
CA ILE A 330 2.43 20.33 24.09
C ILE A 330 3.15 21.68 24.06
N LYS A 331 2.39 22.77 23.83
CA LYS A 331 2.94 24.13 23.75
C LYS A 331 3.67 24.52 25.03
N GLN A 332 3.11 24.21 26.20
CA GLN A 332 3.70 24.54 27.50
C GLN A 332 4.91 23.67 27.85
N LYS A 333 4.83 22.34 27.66
CA LYS A 333 5.90 21.42 28.04
C LYS A 333 7.11 21.54 27.12
N PHE A 334 6.90 21.82 25.83
CA PHE A 334 7.96 21.82 24.83
C PHE A 334 8.30 23.21 24.29
N ASP A 335 7.68 24.26 24.81
CA ASP A 335 7.89 25.67 24.42
C ASP A 335 7.76 25.92 22.91
N VAL A 336 6.67 25.40 22.33
CA VAL A 336 6.40 25.52 20.89
C VAL A 336 5.36 26.61 20.67
N ARG A 337 5.87 27.78 20.25
CA ARG A 337 5.07 29.00 19.97
C ARG A 337 5.14 29.44 18.51
N GLU A 338 5.99 28.80 17.72
CA GLU A 338 6.17 29.10 16.30
C GLU A 338 5.91 27.85 15.45
N PRO A 339 5.23 27.96 14.29
CA PRO A 339 4.86 26.80 13.49
C PRO A 339 6.05 25.94 13.06
N LYS A 340 7.18 26.59 12.71
CA LYS A 340 8.44 25.91 12.33
C LYS A 340 9.07 25.05 13.43
N ASN A 341 8.66 25.25 14.70
CA ASN A 341 9.18 24.51 15.84
C ASN A 341 8.35 23.25 16.15
N ILE A 342 7.18 23.07 15.53
CA ILE A 342 6.32 21.88 15.73
C ILE A 342 7.09 20.59 15.41
N ARG A 343 7.87 20.58 14.34
CA ARG A 343 8.72 19.42 13.97
C ARG A 343 9.64 18.98 15.10
N LEU A 344 10.16 19.91 15.90
CA LEU A 344 11.09 19.59 17.00
C LEU A 344 10.44 18.74 18.10
N VAL A 345 9.10 18.77 18.20
CA VAL A 345 8.35 17.90 19.12
C VAL A 345 8.47 16.43 18.72
N ALA A 346 8.68 16.13 17.44
CA ALA A 346 8.88 14.75 16.98
C ALA A 346 10.19 14.13 17.53
N LYS A 347 11.14 14.94 18.02
CA LYS A 347 12.34 14.41 18.70
C LYS A 347 12.04 13.72 20.02
N ARG A 348 10.86 13.92 20.62
CA ARG A 348 10.50 13.39 21.95
C ARG A 348 10.28 11.88 21.91
N SER A 349 10.63 11.20 23.01
CA SER A 349 10.50 9.75 23.09
C SER A 349 9.03 9.34 23.25
N LYS A 350 8.71 8.09 22.90
CA LYS A 350 7.39 7.49 23.17
C LYS A 350 6.96 7.64 24.64
N LYS A 351 7.90 7.52 25.58
CA LYS A 351 7.65 7.71 27.01
C LYS A 351 7.26 9.16 27.32
N ASP A 352 7.93 10.15 26.71
CA ASP A 352 7.63 11.58 26.95
C ASP A 352 6.20 11.95 26.57
N TRP A 353 5.68 11.33 25.51
CA TRP A 353 4.30 11.48 25.04
C TRP A 353 3.29 10.81 25.97
N ILE A 354 3.55 9.57 26.40
CA ILE A 354 2.71 8.88 27.39
C ILE A 354 2.64 9.69 28.68
N ASP A 355 3.78 10.18 29.17
CA ASP A 355 3.87 10.99 30.38
C ASP A 355 3.20 12.36 30.21
N LEU A 356 3.21 12.95 29.01
CA LEU A 356 2.48 14.18 28.72
C LEU A 356 0.97 13.95 28.86
N VAL A 357 0.43 12.91 28.23
CA VAL A 357 -1.02 12.62 28.29
C VAL A 357 -1.45 12.30 29.73
N LYS A 358 -0.71 11.44 30.44
CA LYS A 358 -1.02 11.06 31.83
C LYS A 358 -1.04 12.26 32.79
N LYS A 359 -0.21 13.28 32.54
CA LYS A 359 -0.11 14.48 33.40
C LYS A 359 -1.05 15.61 32.98
N THR A 360 -1.76 15.48 31.86
CA THR A 360 -2.67 16.52 31.36
C THR A 360 -4.08 16.30 31.91
N PRO A 361 -4.59 17.17 32.79
CA PRO A 361 -5.96 17.06 33.31
C PRO A 361 -6.98 17.26 32.19
N LYS A 362 -8.10 16.52 32.22
CA LYS A 362 -9.20 16.60 31.24
C LYS A 362 -8.83 16.28 29.79
N ALA A 363 -7.65 15.71 29.52
CA ALA A 363 -7.39 15.08 28.23
C ALA A 363 -8.50 14.08 27.94
N ASN A 364 -9.05 14.10 26.72
CA ASN A 364 -10.19 13.28 26.32
C ASN A 364 -9.74 12.16 25.38
N PRO A 365 -9.25 11.03 25.91
CA PRO A 365 -8.85 9.89 25.08
C PRO A 365 -10.03 9.24 24.32
N MET A 366 -11.29 9.62 24.58
CA MET A 366 -12.46 9.14 23.83
C MET A 366 -12.61 9.79 22.44
N LEU A 367 -11.73 10.73 22.06
CA LEU A 367 -11.64 11.28 20.71
C LEU A 367 -10.88 10.36 19.73
N LEU A 368 -10.39 9.21 20.20
CA LEU A 368 -9.88 8.15 19.33
C LEU A 368 -11.03 7.54 18.49
N PRO A 369 -10.84 7.25 17.19
CA PRO A 369 -11.83 6.54 16.38
C PRO A 369 -12.28 5.27 17.08
N LYS A 370 -13.61 5.06 17.18
CA LYS A 370 -14.20 3.89 17.87
C LYS A 370 -13.78 2.55 17.26
N ASP A 371 -13.21 2.52 16.05
CA ASP A 371 -12.68 1.29 15.45
C ASP A 371 -11.40 0.78 16.13
N ASN A 372 -10.75 1.60 16.98
CA ASN A 372 -9.62 1.19 17.81
C ASN A 372 -10.06 0.58 19.17
N ILE A 373 -11.26 -0.03 19.23
CA ILE A 373 -11.75 -0.72 20.43
C ILE A 373 -10.73 -1.77 20.90
N ILE A 374 -10.19 -1.46 22.07
CA ILE A 374 -9.43 -2.27 23.01
C ILE A 374 -9.60 -3.77 22.76
N PRO A 375 -8.53 -4.52 22.44
CA PRO A 375 -8.53 -5.97 22.54
C PRO A 375 -8.97 -6.37 23.94
N LYS A 376 -9.96 -7.26 24.08
CA LYS A 376 -10.51 -7.73 25.37
C LYS A 376 -9.47 -8.28 26.36
N ASN A 377 -8.23 -8.49 25.92
CA ASN A 377 -7.11 -8.91 26.75
C ASN A 377 -5.91 -7.95 26.58
N GLN A 378 -5.85 -6.84 27.34
CA GLN A 378 -4.59 -6.31 27.93
C GLN A 378 -4.74 -5.02 28.76
N GLU A 379 -4.04 -5.07 29.90
CA GLU A 379 -3.59 -4.10 30.93
C GLU A 379 -3.25 -2.63 30.56
N LYS A 380 -3.43 -2.14 29.34
CA LYS A 380 -2.99 -0.78 28.97
C LYS A 380 -4.08 0.27 29.19
N SER A 381 -3.73 1.35 29.89
CA SER A 381 -4.65 2.47 30.15
C SER A 381 -4.94 3.28 28.87
N LEU A 382 -6.14 3.86 28.75
CA LEU A 382 -6.54 4.71 27.61
C LEU A 382 -5.53 5.85 27.35
N SER A 383 -4.95 6.42 28.41
CA SER A 383 -3.93 7.47 28.31
C SER A 383 -2.63 6.98 27.66
N GLU A 384 -2.25 5.72 27.87
CA GLU A 384 -1.07 5.13 27.21
C GLU A 384 -1.31 4.91 25.72
N ILE A 385 -2.50 4.42 25.36
CA ILE A 385 -2.88 4.25 23.95
C ILE A 385 -2.82 5.60 23.25
N TYR A 386 -3.44 6.64 23.83
CA TYR A 386 -3.44 7.97 23.22
C TYR A 386 -2.02 8.56 23.12
N GLY A 387 -1.18 8.41 24.15
CA GLY A 387 0.22 8.85 24.10
C GLY A 387 1.04 8.14 23.02
N VAL A 388 0.81 6.83 22.81
CA VAL A 388 1.44 6.08 21.72
C VAL A 388 0.95 6.58 20.36
N THR A 389 -0.36 6.82 20.19
CA THR A 389 -0.92 7.36 18.96
C THR A 389 -0.33 8.73 18.60
N LEU A 390 -0.19 9.63 19.58
CA LEU A 390 0.46 10.94 19.35
C LEU A 390 1.91 10.77 18.89
N TYR A 391 2.69 9.90 19.57
CA TYR A 391 4.06 9.61 19.16
C TYR A 391 4.13 9.12 17.70
N GLU A 392 3.24 8.21 17.32
CA GLU A 392 3.18 7.66 15.95
C GLU A 392 2.76 8.72 14.92
N GLN A 393 1.76 9.55 15.22
CA GLN A 393 1.31 10.63 14.34
C GLN A 393 2.41 11.68 14.09
N PHE A 394 3.08 12.15 15.15
CA PHE A 394 4.18 13.10 15.01
C PHE A 394 5.40 12.49 14.32
N SER A 395 5.71 11.22 14.59
CA SER A 395 6.81 10.51 13.91
C SER A 395 6.51 10.31 12.43
N ALA A 396 5.26 10.04 12.06
CA ALA A 396 4.86 9.92 10.65
C ALA A 396 4.86 11.27 9.92
N ALA A 397 4.49 12.36 10.62
CA ALA A 397 4.47 13.71 10.05
C ALA A 397 5.88 14.31 9.88
N PHE A 398 6.81 14.00 10.79
CA PHE A 398 8.18 14.54 10.79
C PHE A 398 9.23 13.43 10.96
N PRO A 399 9.31 12.48 10.01
CA PRO A 399 10.06 11.23 10.18
C PRO A 399 11.56 11.44 10.32
N THR A 400 12.16 12.39 9.58
CA THR A 400 13.59 12.72 9.71
C THR A 400 13.92 13.34 11.06
N THR A 401 13.03 14.20 11.56
CA THR A 401 13.21 14.83 12.87
C THR A 401 13.04 13.82 14.01
N ALA A 402 12.05 12.92 13.90
CA ALA A 402 11.88 11.80 14.83
C ALA A 402 13.10 10.86 14.82
N PHE A 403 13.64 10.54 13.64
CA PHE A 403 14.88 9.78 13.49
C PHE A 403 16.05 10.44 14.22
N SER A 404 16.26 11.76 14.06
CA SER A 404 17.31 12.48 14.79
C SER A 404 17.14 12.41 16.31
N GLY A 405 15.90 12.49 16.80
CA GLY A 405 15.60 12.34 18.23
C GLY A 405 15.96 10.96 18.78
N GLU A 406 15.60 9.89 18.07
CA GLU A 406 15.97 8.52 18.46
C GLU A 406 17.48 8.28 18.32
N LEU A 407 18.11 8.83 17.28
CA LEU A 407 19.57 8.76 17.09
C LEU A 407 20.31 9.42 18.27
N ASP A 408 19.85 10.57 18.76
CA ASP A 408 20.43 11.20 19.96
C ASP A 408 20.39 10.28 21.19
N ARG A 409 19.25 9.59 21.40
CA ARG A 409 19.09 8.61 22.49
C ARG A 409 19.97 7.38 22.27
N ALA A 410 20.06 6.90 21.04
CA ALA A 410 20.89 5.76 20.67
C ALA A 410 22.38 6.06 20.87
N ILE A 411 22.86 7.27 20.53
CA ILE A 411 24.24 7.70 20.79
C ILE A 411 24.54 7.67 22.30
N LYS A 412 23.62 8.19 23.12
CA LYS A 412 23.76 8.21 24.59
C LYS A 412 23.79 6.81 25.20
N SER A 413 22.98 5.90 24.67
CA SER A 413 22.88 4.51 25.11
C SER A 413 23.88 3.56 24.43
N LYS A 414 24.75 4.06 23.53
CA LYS A 414 25.69 3.30 22.71
C LYS A 414 25.03 2.23 21.81
N ASN A 415 23.80 2.48 21.35
CA ASN A 415 23.02 1.57 20.50
C ASN A 415 22.92 2.07 19.05
N THR A 416 24.05 2.43 18.43
CA THR A 416 24.12 2.94 17.04
C THR A 416 24.90 2.01 16.12
N SER A 417 24.83 0.70 16.36
CA SER A 417 25.68 -0.29 15.68
C SER A 417 25.46 -0.39 14.16
N GLY A 418 24.35 0.16 13.64
CA GLY A 418 24.09 0.24 12.21
C GLY A 418 24.69 1.46 11.51
N LEU A 419 25.25 2.42 12.24
CA LEU A 419 25.84 3.64 11.67
C LEU A 419 27.32 3.71 12.00
N ASN A 420 28.13 4.03 10.99
CA ASN A 420 29.57 4.23 11.11
C ASN A 420 29.89 5.61 11.73
N ASN A 421 29.13 6.66 11.35
CA ASN A 421 29.38 8.04 11.78
C ASN A 421 28.12 8.68 12.42
N PRO A 422 27.58 8.12 13.53
CA PRO A 422 26.29 8.53 14.06
C PRO A 422 26.25 9.99 14.55
N ARG A 423 27.38 10.54 15.02
CA ARG A 423 27.44 11.93 15.53
C ARG A 423 27.40 12.94 14.38
N GLU A 424 28.11 12.63 13.30
CA GLU A 424 28.19 13.41 12.07
C GLU A 424 26.84 13.38 11.36
N VAL A 425 26.20 12.21 11.26
CA VAL A 425 24.84 12.07 10.72
C VAL A 425 23.86 12.97 11.47
N LYS A 426 23.88 12.91 12.81
CA LYS A 426 23.03 13.78 13.64
C LYS A 426 23.33 15.26 13.41
N LYS A 427 24.61 15.65 13.33
CA LYS A 427 25.03 17.04 13.13
C LYS A 427 24.50 17.61 11.81
N VAL A 428 24.62 16.85 10.72
CA VAL A 428 24.10 17.24 9.40
C VAL A 428 22.59 17.43 9.47
N ILE A 429 21.84 16.48 10.04
CA ILE A 429 20.37 16.58 10.13
C ILE A 429 19.96 17.78 10.99
N ASP A 430 20.58 17.95 12.16
CA ASP A 430 20.18 19.01 13.10
C ASP A 430 20.53 20.42 12.62
N SER A 431 21.56 20.56 11.79
CA SER A 431 21.97 21.86 11.23
C SER A 431 21.17 22.26 9.98
N ASN A 432 20.36 21.35 9.42
CA ASN A 432 19.64 21.54 8.17
C ASN A 432 18.17 21.21 8.36
N SER A 433 17.41 22.17 8.88
CA SER A 433 16.02 21.92 9.31
C SER A 433 15.08 21.50 8.18
N GLU A 434 15.35 21.92 6.94
CA GLU A 434 14.55 21.60 5.75
C GLU A 434 14.92 20.26 5.09
N PHE A 435 15.97 19.58 5.58
CA PHE A 435 16.38 18.30 5.04
C PHE A 435 15.41 17.19 5.45
N GLU A 436 14.90 16.44 4.48
CA GLU A 436 14.01 15.30 4.70
C GLU A 436 14.48 14.05 3.94
N PHE A 437 14.72 12.96 4.66
CA PHE A 437 15.18 11.71 4.04
C PHE A 437 14.22 11.18 2.96
N LEU A 438 12.92 11.42 3.09
CA LEU A 438 11.93 10.90 2.15
C LEU A 438 11.95 11.64 0.80
N THR A 439 12.32 12.92 0.78
CA THR A 439 12.12 13.81 -0.38
C THR A 439 13.39 14.46 -0.89
N THR A 440 14.37 14.76 -0.05
CA THR A 440 15.59 15.47 -0.44
C THR A 440 16.61 14.52 -1.09
N PRO A 441 17.00 14.68 -2.37
CA PRO A 441 18.05 13.86 -2.99
C PRO A 441 19.41 14.12 -2.33
N ILE A 442 20.11 13.06 -1.90
CA ILE A 442 21.39 13.21 -1.17
C ILE A 442 22.48 13.84 -2.04
N ASP A 443 22.55 13.49 -3.33
CA ASP A 443 23.59 14.01 -4.22
C ASP A 443 23.41 15.52 -4.48
N GLU A 444 22.18 16.01 -4.63
CA GLU A 444 21.88 17.44 -4.74
C GLU A 444 22.19 18.18 -3.43
N PHE A 445 21.71 17.64 -2.31
CA PHE A 445 21.99 18.22 -0.99
C PHE A 445 23.50 18.28 -0.68
N ALA A 446 24.27 17.29 -1.13
CA ALA A 446 25.72 17.27 -0.96
C ALA A 446 26.45 18.36 -1.77
N LYS A 447 25.84 18.97 -2.80
CA LYS A 447 26.45 20.11 -3.53
C LYS A 447 26.52 21.35 -2.64
N GLU A 448 25.51 21.56 -1.81
CA GLU A 448 25.37 22.74 -0.93
C GLU A 448 25.88 22.48 0.50
N ASN A 449 25.94 21.21 0.94
CA ASN A 449 26.41 20.84 2.26
C ASN A 449 27.90 20.46 2.27
N ASN A 450 28.75 21.31 2.85
CA ASN A 450 30.21 21.10 2.92
C ASN A 450 30.62 19.82 3.65
N GLU A 451 29.84 19.33 4.62
CA GLU A 451 30.18 18.10 5.36
C GLU A 451 30.04 16.86 4.48
N LEU A 452 28.96 16.77 3.70
CA LEU A 452 28.75 15.68 2.73
C LEU A 452 29.60 15.83 1.47
N LYS A 453 29.89 17.06 1.04
CA LYS A 453 30.72 17.33 -0.13
C LYS A 453 32.15 16.82 0.04
N ASN A 454 32.73 17.06 1.21
CA ASN A 454 34.14 16.79 1.48
C ASN A 454 34.40 15.41 2.07
N ASN A 455 33.36 14.69 2.50
CA ASN A 455 33.48 13.37 3.10
C ASN A 455 32.67 12.34 2.30
N GLU A 456 33.33 11.68 1.35
CA GLU A 456 32.71 10.67 0.49
C GLU A 456 32.12 9.49 1.27
N ASN A 457 32.80 9.02 2.31
CA ASN A 457 32.31 7.92 3.14
C ASN A 457 31.01 8.28 3.86
N LEU A 458 30.93 9.49 4.43
CA LEU A 458 29.71 10.00 5.05
C LEU A 458 28.59 10.17 4.02
N ARG A 459 28.90 10.67 2.82
CA ARG A 459 27.93 10.78 1.72
C ARG A 459 27.38 9.41 1.32
N LEU A 460 28.22 8.40 1.17
CA LEU A 460 27.79 7.02 0.86
C LEU A 460 26.94 6.42 1.99
N GLU A 461 27.29 6.69 3.25
CA GLU A 461 26.48 6.30 4.41
C GLU A 461 25.10 6.97 4.39
N PHE A 462 25.00 8.26 4.09
CA PHE A 462 23.72 8.97 3.93
C PHE A 462 22.88 8.39 2.79
N LYS A 463 23.49 8.02 1.66
CA LYS A 463 22.78 7.37 0.55
C LYS A 463 22.23 6.01 0.98
N ALA A 464 23.02 5.21 1.70
CA ALA A 464 22.57 3.93 2.26
C ALA A 464 21.42 4.11 3.26
N LEU A 465 21.60 5.05 4.19
CA LEU A 465 20.61 5.39 5.20
C LEU A 465 19.30 5.83 4.56
N GLN A 466 19.33 6.75 3.58
CA GLN A 466 18.14 7.20 2.88
C GLN A 466 17.40 6.05 2.19
N ARG A 467 18.12 5.16 1.50
CA ARG A 467 17.49 4.01 0.81
C ARG A 467 16.75 3.11 1.77
N VAL A 468 17.35 2.81 2.94
CA VAL A 468 16.72 1.96 3.95
C VAL A 468 15.57 2.69 4.65
N PHE A 469 15.77 3.96 4.99
CA PHE A 469 14.76 4.79 5.65
C PHE A 469 13.48 4.94 4.81
N LYS A 470 13.60 5.04 3.48
CA LYS A 470 12.45 5.04 2.56
C LYS A 470 11.62 3.74 2.63
N LEU A 471 12.23 2.62 3.03
CA LEU A 471 11.54 1.34 3.21
C LEU A 471 10.91 1.22 4.61
N THR A 472 11.58 1.75 5.64
CA THR A 472 11.10 1.77 7.02
C THR A 472 11.43 3.11 7.69
N PRO A 473 10.49 4.09 7.71
CA PRO A 473 10.78 5.47 8.10
C PRO A 473 10.82 5.65 9.63
N ASP A 474 11.70 4.90 10.29
CA ASP A 474 11.96 4.96 11.72
C ASP A 474 13.41 4.55 12.02
N PHE A 475 13.95 5.07 13.12
CA PHE A 475 15.33 4.83 13.51
C PHE A 475 15.63 3.36 13.81
N GLU A 476 14.80 2.72 14.64
CA GLU A 476 15.11 1.41 15.21
C GLU A 476 15.20 0.31 14.14
N SER A 477 14.26 0.32 13.19
CA SER A 477 14.25 -0.63 12.07
C SER A 477 15.36 -0.34 11.07
N THR A 478 15.59 0.94 10.79
CA THR A 478 16.67 1.37 9.89
C THR A 478 18.04 0.98 10.43
N ASN A 479 18.31 1.26 11.71
CA ASN A 479 19.54 0.88 12.39
C ASN A 479 19.72 -0.65 12.40
N THR A 480 18.64 -1.40 12.65
CA THR A 480 18.66 -2.86 12.62
C THR A 480 19.02 -3.44 11.25
N LEU A 481 18.45 -2.89 10.17
CA LEU A 481 18.76 -3.33 8.81
C LEU A 481 20.18 -2.95 8.39
N MET A 482 20.59 -1.72 8.69
CA MET A 482 21.94 -1.23 8.38
C MET A 482 23.03 -2.03 9.13
N ASN A 483 22.79 -2.40 10.39
CA ASN A 483 23.68 -3.26 11.18
C ASN A 483 23.90 -4.65 10.55
N ASP A 484 22.89 -5.17 9.86
CA ASP A 484 22.98 -6.44 9.13
C ASP A 484 23.50 -6.27 7.68
N ASN A 485 24.07 -5.09 7.35
CA ASN A 485 24.55 -4.69 6.02
C ASN A 485 23.47 -4.68 4.92
N LEU A 486 22.21 -4.52 5.28
CA LEU A 486 21.11 -4.38 4.31
C LEU A 486 20.90 -2.92 3.96
N HIS A 487 21.64 -2.43 2.96
CA HIS A 487 21.68 -1.01 2.56
C HIS A 487 20.82 -0.66 1.33
N SER A 488 19.94 -1.57 0.87
CA SER A 488 19.11 -1.35 -0.32
C SER A 488 17.84 -2.21 -0.36
N ALA A 489 16.88 -1.79 -1.18
CA ALA A 489 15.69 -2.60 -1.50
C ALA A 489 16.07 -3.95 -2.12
N HIS A 490 17.09 -3.98 -2.99
CA HIS A 490 17.56 -5.22 -3.61
C HIS A 490 18.07 -6.23 -2.57
N SER A 491 18.92 -5.80 -1.64
CA SER A 491 19.46 -6.68 -0.59
C SER A 491 18.38 -7.28 0.30
N ILE A 492 17.28 -6.56 0.54
CA ILE A 492 16.13 -7.06 1.32
C ILE A 492 15.28 -8.02 0.48
N TYR A 493 14.99 -7.66 -0.78
CA TYR A 493 14.21 -8.48 -1.70
C TYR A 493 14.87 -9.85 -1.93
N SER A 494 16.19 -9.89 -2.18
CA SER A 494 16.93 -11.12 -2.50
C SER A 494 16.88 -12.18 -1.39
N MET A 495 16.63 -11.79 -0.14
CA MET A 495 16.46 -12.73 0.97
C MET A 495 15.19 -13.59 0.81
N GLY A 496 14.15 -13.07 0.16
CA GLY A 496 12.81 -13.65 0.10
C GLY A 496 11.97 -13.35 1.34
N GLU A 497 10.65 -13.22 1.15
CA GLU A 497 9.70 -12.75 2.19
C GLU A 497 9.75 -13.61 3.46
N SER A 498 9.65 -14.93 3.32
CA SER A 498 9.59 -15.84 4.48
C SER A 498 10.85 -15.80 5.34
N GLU A 499 12.02 -15.73 4.70
CA GLU A 499 13.31 -15.64 5.39
C GLU A 499 13.49 -14.28 6.07
N PHE A 500 13.14 -13.20 5.37
CA PHE A 500 13.19 -11.85 5.93
C PHE A 500 12.28 -11.72 7.14
N VAL A 501 11.00 -12.12 7.01
CA VAL A 501 10.04 -12.07 8.11
C VAL A 501 10.52 -12.91 9.29
N ARG A 502 10.97 -14.15 9.06
CA ARG A 502 11.49 -15.01 10.15
C ARG A 502 12.70 -14.39 10.86
N LYS A 503 13.61 -13.74 10.13
CA LYS A 503 14.82 -13.13 10.70
C LYS A 503 14.51 -11.84 11.47
N TYR A 504 13.55 -11.03 11.02
CA TYR A 504 13.31 -9.69 11.56
C TYR A 504 12.07 -9.57 12.44
N GLU A 505 11.11 -10.49 12.43
CA GLU A 505 9.82 -10.35 13.16
C GLU A 505 9.93 -10.06 14.66
N LYS A 506 11.08 -10.36 15.28
CA LYS A 506 11.40 -10.15 16.71
C LYS A 506 12.61 -9.24 16.94
N LYS A 507 13.19 -8.66 15.88
CA LYS A 507 14.34 -7.74 16.01
C LYS A 507 13.86 -6.33 16.39
N PRO A 508 14.73 -5.49 16.99
CA PRO A 508 14.41 -4.11 17.33
C PRO A 508 13.77 -3.36 16.15
N GLY A 509 12.72 -2.60 16.43
CA GLY A 509 11.97 -1.82 15.44
C GLY A 509 10.96 -2.63 14.61
N PHE A 510 11.01 -3.96 14.64
CA PHE A 510 10.16 -4.82 13.82
C PHE A 510 9.08 -5.57 14.61
N THR A 511 7.96 -5.77 13.94
CA THR A 511 6.93 -6.77 14.24
C THR A 511 6.77 -7.64 13.01
N LYS A 512 6.09 -8.79 13.12
CA LYS A 512 5.76 -9.62 11.96
C LYS A 512 5.06 -8.82 10.86
N ALA A 513 4.06 -8.00 11.21
CA ALA A 513 3.34 -7.16 10.27
C ALA A 513 4.26 -6.12 9.61
N LYS A 514 5.11 -5.45 10.38
CA LYS A 514 6.05 -4.47 9.85
C LYS A 514 7.11 -5.10 8.95
N ALA A 515 7.64 -6.27 9.30
CA ALA A 515 8.59 -6.99 8.46
C ALA A 515 7.99 -7.36 7.09
N ILE A 516 6.72 -7.81 7.06
CA ILE A 516 5.98 -8.07 5.81
C ILE A 516 5.87 -6.78 4.98
N VAL A 517 5.42 -5.68 5.59
CA VAL A 517 5.27 -4.40 4.89
C VAL A 517 6.62 -3.87 4.36
N THR A 518 7.68 -3.96 5.15
CA THR A 518 9.03 -3.53 4.73
C THR A 518 9.54 -4.39 3.56
N TRP A 519 9.34 -5.70 3.58
CA TRP A 519 9.74 -6.56 2.46
C TRP A 519 8.96 -6.24 1.19
N ARG A 520 7.64 -6.06 1.27
CA ARG A 520 6.81 -5.68 0.12
C ARG A 520 7.17 -4.31 -0.45
N LYS A 521 7.52 -3.34 0.40
CA LYS A 521 8.07 -2.05 -0.06
C LYS A 521 9.40 -2.23 -0.79
N ALA A 522 10.27 -3.13 -0.31
CA ALA A 522 11.52 -3.45 -0.97
C ALA A 522 11.30 -4.13 -2.33
N GLU A 523 10.36 -5.07 -2.43
CA GLU A 523 9.92 -5.68 -3.68
C GLU A 523 9.43 -4.62 -4.67
N ALA A 524 8.46 -3.79 -4.28
CA ALA A 524 7.92 -2.73 -5.14
C ALA A 524 9.01 -1.75 -5.62
N THR A 525 9.92 -1.35 -4.72
CA THR A 525 11.04 -0.46 -5.06
C THR A 525 12.03 -1.13 -6.02
N LYS A 526 12.32 -2.42 -5.82
CA LYS A 526 13.21 -3.18 -6.71
C LYS A 526 12.59 -3.36 -8.10
N ILE A 527 11.30 -3.65 -8.17
CA ILE A 527 10.58 -3.75 -9.45
C ILE A 527 10.59 -2.39 -10.14
N ALA A 528 10.16 -1.31 -9.47
CA ALA A 528 10.12 0.03 -10.06
C ALA A 528 11.48 0.50 -10.57
N SER A 529 12.55 0.33 -9.78
CA SER A 529 13.91 0.68 -10.21
C SER A 529 14.38 -0.15 -11.41
N THR A 530 14.04 -1.44 -11.47
CA THR A 530 14.42 -2.31 -12.59
C THR A 530 13.63 -1.95 -13.85
N THR A 531 12.34 -1.62 -13.73
CA THR A 531 11.50 -1.14 -14.83
C THR A 531 12.04 0.16 -15.42
N ILE A 532 12.36 1.15 -14.58
CA ILE A 532 12.93 2.42 -15.03
C ILE A 532 14.25 2.19 -15.79
N VAL A 533 15.14 1.35 -15.26
CA VAL A 533 16.41 1.05 -15.95
C VAL A 533 16.17 0.34 -17.29
N ALA A 534 15.22 -0.59 -17.35
CA ALA A 534 14.86 -1.29 -18.58
C ALA A 534 14.26 -0.35 -19.64
N GLU A 535 13.35 0.55 -19.24
CA GLU A 535 12.76 1.56 -20.12
C GLU A 535 13.80 2.56 -20.63
N LEU A 536 14.67 3.06 -19.76
CA LEU A 536 15.79 3.93 -20.16
C LEU A 536 16.69 3.23 -21.17
N LYS A 537 16.98 1.94 -20.99
CA LYS A 537 17.80 1.19 -21.93
C LYS A 537 17.09 0.96 -23.27
N ALA A 538 15.80 0.63 -23.25
CA ALA A 538 15.00 0.49 -24.47
C ALA A 538 14.94 1.82 -25.25
N THR A 539 14.79 2.94 -24.54
CA THR A 539 14.76 4.29 -25.12
C THR A 539 16.12 4.66 -25.71
N GLN A 540 17.23 4.36 -25.01
CA GLN A 540 18.59 4.58 -25.55
C GLN A 540 18.82 3.79 -26.84
N ASN A 541 18.40 2.52 -26.90
CA ASN A 541 18.52 1.70 -28.10
C ASN A 541 17.66 2.25 -29.26
N ALA A 542 16.47 2.81 -28.97
CA ALA A 542 15.64 3.47 -29.98
C ALA A 542 16.27 4.79 -30.48
N GLY A 543 16.92 5.55 -29.60
CA GLY A 543 17.66 6.76 -29.93
C GLY A 543 18.97 6.52 -30.70
N ALA A 544 19.46 5.28 -30.76
CA ALA A 544 20.60 4.89 -31.60
C ALA A 544 20.27 4.90 -33.11
N VAL A 545 19.01 5.10 -33.49
CA VAL A 545 18.63 5.44 -34.86
C VAL A 545 18.98 6.91 -35.09
N ALA A 546 20.02 7.17 -35.89
CA ALA A 546 20.56 8.51 -36.16
C ALA A 546 19.51 9.56 -36.60
N ALA A 547 18.36 9.13 -37.12
CA ALA A 547 17.25 10.01 -37.51
C ALA A 547 16.40 10.53 -36.31
N LEU A 548 16.62 10.02 -35.10
CA LEU A 548 15.85 10.32 -33.88
C LEU A 548 16.71 10.92 -32.77
N GLU A 549 17.89 11.45 -33.08
CA GLU A 549 18.74 12.15 -32.10
C GLU A 549 18.01 13.37 -31.51
N ALA A 550 17.38 13.17 -30.35
CA ALA A 550 16.91 14.24 -29.50
C ALA A 550 18.01 14.54 -28.48
N GLY A 551 18.58 15.75 -28.55
CA GLY A 551 19.54 16.25 -27.57
C GLY A 551 18.95 16.19 -26.17
N ASN A 552 19.53 15.37 -25.30
CA ASN A 552 18.97 15.06 -24.00
C ASN A 552 19.96 15.43 -22.89
N GLU A 553 20.25 16.74 -22.76
CA GLU A 553 21.03 17.30 -21.64
C GLU A 553 20.42 16.95 -20.28
N ALA A 554 19.10 16.73 -20.19
CA ALA A 554 18.45 16.26 -18.97
C ALA A 554 18.82 14.82 -18.56
N ILE A 555 19.35 14.00 -19.49
CA ILE A 555 19.74 12.60 -19.23
C ILE A 555 21.21 12.50 -18.81
N SER A 556 22.07 13.48 -19.14
CA SER A 556 23.50 13.43 -18.80
C SER A 556 23.78 13.47 -17.31
N ASP A 557 22.90 14.07 -16.50
CA ASP A 557 23.00 14.10 -15.03
C ASP A 557 22.18 13.00 -14.34
N PHE A 558 21.29 12.31 -15.07
CA PHE A 558 20.54 11.18 -14.52
C PHE A 558 21.44 9.94 -14.41
N PRO A 559 21.34 9.12 -13.36
CA PRO A 559 22.06 7.85 -13.29
C PRO A 559 21.51 6.86 -14.34
N ASN A 560 22.04 6.99 -15.55
CA ASN A 560 21.74 6.14 -16.71
C ASN A 560 22.87 5.11 -16.90
N TRP A 561 22.70 4.17 -17.83
CA TRP A 561 23.67 3.08 -18.04
C TRP A 561 25.08 3.57 -18.40
N GLU A 562 25.17 4.67 -19.16
CA GLU A 562 26.45 5.26 -19.57
C GLU A 562 27.19 5.86 -18.37
N ASN A 563 26.48 6.56 -17.49
CA ASN A 563 27.06 7.14 -16.27
C ASN A 563 27.39 6.10 -15.20
N LEU A 564 26.56 5.06 -15.07
CA LEU A 564 26.71 4.01 -14.05
C LEU A 564 27.76 2.95 -14.42
N PHE A 565 27.89 2.63 -15.71
CA PHE A 565 28.74 1.54 -16.20
C PHE A 565 29.81 2.00 -17.21
N LYS A 566 29.96 3.31 -17.45
CA LYS A 566 30.93 3.92 -18.38
C LYS A 566 30.88 3.29 -19.77
N GLY A 567 29.72 3.41 -20.43
CA GLY A 567 29.52 2.95 -21.80
C GLY A 567 29.83 1.46 -21.97
N GLY A 568 28.90 0.57 -21.60
CA GLY A 568 29.06 -0.84 -21.90
C GLY A 568 29.10 -1.05 -23.43
N ASP A 569 30.17 -1.66 -23.93
CA ASP A 569 30.35 -2.04 -25.33
C ASP A 569 29.03 -2.56 -25.92
N VAL A 570 28.35 -1.74 -26.73
CA VAL A 570 27.20 -2.17 -27.52
C VAL A 570 27.78 -2.98 -28.68
N CYS A 571 28.18 -4.21 -28.39
CA CYS A 571 28.70 -5.15 -29.37
C CYS A 571 27.56 -5.74 -30.22
N GLU A 572 27.84 -6.05 -31.49
CA GLU A 572 27.19 -7.17 -32.20
C GLU A 572 27.61 -8.50 -31.53
N CYS A 573 27.20 -8.69 -30.28
CA CYS A 573 27.59 -9.85 -29.51
C CYS A 573 26.87 -11.09 -30.03
N LYS A 574 27.63 -12.17 -30.29
CA LYS A 574 27.07 -13.51 -30.49
C LYS A 574 26.13 -13.86 -29.33
N HIS A 575 25.08 -14.63 -29.59
CA HIS A 575 24.06 -14.97 -28.57
C HIS A 575 24.64 -15.49 -27.25
N CYS A 576 25.74 -16.26 -27.27
CA CYS A 576 26.47 -16.72 -26.08
C CYS A 576 27.00 -15.62 -25.14
N ARG A 577 27.11 -14.38 -25.61
CA ARG A 577 27.55 -13.20 -24.82
C ARG A 577 26.39 -12.26 -24.49
N SER A 578 25.16 -12.65 -24.82
CA SER A 578 23.94 -11.91 -24.51
C SER A 578 23.52 -12.07 -23.06
N VAL A 579 22.77 -11.09 -22.55
CA VAL A 579 22.02 -11.21 -21.28
C VAL A 579 20.95 -12.30 -21.31
N TYR A 580 20.58 -12.77 -22.49
CA TYR A 580 19.65 -13.90 -22.71
C TYR A 580 20.36 -15.25 -22.93
N SER A 581 21.70 -15.28 -22.79
CA SER A 581 22.49 -16.47 -23.08
C SER A 581 22.36 -17.56 -22.00
N PRO A 582 22.71 -18.83 -22.32
CA PRO A 582 22.83 -19.88 -21.31
C PRO A 582 23.80 -19.51 -20.18
N ALA A 583 24.87 -18.78 -20.49
CA ALA A 583 25.83 -18.31 -19.50
C ALA A 583 25.23 -17.28 -18.54
N ALA A 584 24.42 -16.34 -19.06
CA ALA A 584 23.70 -15.37 -18.25
C ALA A 584 22.66 -16.05 -17.34
N TYR A 585 21.92 -17.03 -17.86
CA TYR A 585 20.99 -17.84 -17.07
C TYR A 585 21.71 -18.61 -15.95
N PHE A 586 22.84 -19.25 -16.25
CA PHE A 586 23.64 -19.94 -15.24
C PHE A 586 24.17 -18.98 -14.16
N ALA A 587 24.70 -17.82 -14.56
CA ALA A 587 25.15 -16.80 -13.62
C ALA A 587 24.02 -16.29 -12.72
N ASP A 588 22.84 -16.04 -13.29
CA ASP A 588 21.64 -15.61 -12.55
C ASP A 588 21.19 -16.68 -11.54
N LEU A 589 21.17 -17.96 -11.94
CA LEU A 589 20.90 -19.06 -11.03
C LEU A 589 21.90 -19.12 -9.86
N LEU A 590 23.20 -18.95 -10.13
CA LEU A 590 24.21 -18.92 -9.06
C LEU A 590 24.02 -17.73 -8.12
N MET A 591 23.62 -16.57 -8.64
CA MET A 591 23.30 -15.39 -7.84
C MET A 591 22.04 -15.63 -6.99
N PHE A 592 21.00 -16.22 -7.56
CA PHE A 592 19.80 -16.64 -6.83
C PHE A 592 20.14 -17.61 -5.68
N LEU A 593 20.99 -18.60 -5.93
CA LEU A 593 21.41 -19.60 -4.93
C LEU A 593 22.35 -19.02 -3.85
N LYS A 594 23.10 -17.96 -4.15
CA LYS A 594 24.01 -17.29 -3.21
C LYS A 594 23.25 -16.69 -2.02
N ASP A 595 22.08 -16.14 -2.27
CA ASP A 595 21.31 -15.39 -1.27
C ASP A 595 20.37 -16.28 -0.44
N ARG A 596 20.22 -17.56 -0.78
CA ARG A 596 19.39 -18.53 -0.05
C ARG A 596 20.22 -19.37 0.94
N LYS A 597 19.98 -19.15 2.23
CA LYS A 597 20.78 -19.73 3.33
C LYS A 597 19.92 -20.46 4.38
N PRO A 598 19.23 -21.58 4.03
CA PRO A 598 18.29 -22.25 4.94
C PRO A 598 18.92 -22.77 6.24
N LYS A 599 20.24 -23.01 6.27
CA LYS A 599 21.02 -23.45 7.44
C LYS A 599 22.29 -22.62 7.66
N GLY A 600 22.27 -21.32 7.33
CA GLY A 600 23.43 -20.43 7.44
C GLY A 600 24.46 -20.55 6.31
N ILE A 601 24.58 -21.72 5.69
CA ILE A 601 25.36 -21.97 4.45
C ILE A 601 24.47 -21.68 3.23
N SER A 602 25.03 -21.03 2.21
CA SER A 602 24.28 -20.74 0.99
C SER A 602 24.04 -22.00 0.15
N ALA A 603 22.93 -22.04 -0.59
CA ALA A 603 22.66 -23.12 -1.52
C ALA A 603 23.75 -23.21 -2.61
N LYS A 604 24.30 -22.06 -3.04
CA LYS A 604 25.46 -21.98 -3.94
C LYS A 604 26.69 -22.69 -3.34
N GLU A 605 27.01 -22.41 -2.09
CA GLU A 605 28.16 -23.02 -1.41
C GLU A 605 27.98 -24.52 -1.22
N THR A 606 26.76 -24.96 -0.90
CA THR A 606 26.43 -26.40 -0.84
C THR A 606 26.59 -27.07 -2.22
N LEU A 607 26.19 -26.39 -3.29
CA LEU A 607 26.39 -26.86 -4.66
C LEU A 607 27.89 -26.95 -4.99
N PHE A 608 28.67 -25.92 -4.70
CA PHE A 608 30.11 -25.91 -4.99
C PHE A 608 30.91 -26.91 -4.16
N ASN A 609 30.46 -27.25 -2.95
CA ASN A 609 31.06 -28.34 -2.18
C ASN A 609 30.85 -29.71 -2.85
N ARG A 610 29.78 -29.89 -3.63
CA ARG A 610 29.51 -31.13 -4.39
C ARG A 610 30.06 -31.11 -5.81
N ARG A 611 30.10 -29.92 -6.41
CA ARG A 611 30.46 -29.66 -7.80
C ARG A 611 31.34 -28.40 -7.87
N PRO A 612 32.57 -28.47 -7.37
CA PRO A 612 33.48 -27.31 -7.36
C PRO A 612 33.84 -26.85 -8.77
N ASP A 613 33.81 -27.77 -9.74
CA ASP A 613 34.02 -27.53 -11.16
C ASP A 613 33.09 -26.45 -11.75
N LEU A 614 31.84 -26.36 -11.26
CA LEU A 614 30.88 -25.34 -11.71
C LEU A 614 31.33 -23.91 -11.38
N GLY A 615 32.18 -23.73 -10.37
CA GLY A 615 32.77 -22.43 -10.02
C GLY A 615 33.86 -21.96 -10.99
N TYR A 616 34.41 -22.87 -11.78
CA TYR A 616 35.52 -22.64 -12.71
C TYR A 616 35.13 -22.82 -14.18
N LEU A 617 33.83 -23.01 -14.46
CA LEU A 617 33.30 -23.10 -15.82
C LEU A 617 33.43 -21.75 -16.52
N GLU A 618 34.12 -21.72 -17.65
CA GLU A 618 34.29 -20.52 -18.46
C GLU A 618 32.94 -20.12 -19.09
N LEU A 619 32.50 -18.89 -18.86
CA LEU A 619 31.27 -18.33 -19.42
C LEU A 619 31.49 -17.88 -20.88
N ASN A 620 31.87 -18.83 -21.75
CA ASN A 620 32.22 -18.60 -23.15
C ASN A 620 31.26 -19.33 -24.11
N CYS A 621 31.43 -19.07 -25.42
CA CYS A 621 30.55 -19.65 -26.45
C CYS A 621 30.72 -21.16 -26.64
N ALA A 622 31.91 -21.71 -26.37
CA ALA A 622 32.15 -23.14 -26.51
C ALA A 622 31.33 -23.91 -25.46
N ASN A 623 31.48 -23.57 -24.18
CA ASN A 623 30.71 -24.16 -23.09
C ASN A 623 29.20 -23.93 -23.19
N ALA A 624 28.76 -22.82 -23.79
CA ALA A 624 27.35 -22.51 -23.93
C ALA A 624 26.64 -23.27 -25.07
N ASN A 625 27.35 -23.58 -26.17
CA ASN A 625 26.71 -23.98 -27.42
C ASN A 625 27.22 -25.30 -28.02
N VAL A 626 28.44 -25.76 -27.67
CA VAL A 626 28.97 -27.01 -28.22
C VAL A 626 28.21 -28.18 -27.61
N THR A 627 27.69 -29.06 -28.46
CA THR A 627 26.98 -30.26 -28.03
C THR A 627 27.97 -31.38 -27.78
N LEU A 628 27.76 -32.13 -26.69
CA LEU A 628 28.56 -33.30 -26.33
C LEU A 628 27.67 -34.38 -25.70
N PRO A 629 28.07 -35.66 -25.73
CA PRO A 629 27.34 -36.72 -25.07
C PRO A 629 27.25 -36.49 -23.55
N TYR A 630 26.03 -36.51 -23.01
CA TYR A 630 25.81 -36.27 -21.58
C TYR A 630 26.55 -37.26 -20.67
N ILE A 631 26.69 -38.52 -21.12
CA ILE A 631 27.38 -39.57 -20.36
C ILE A 631 28.86 -39.24 -20.14
N ASP A 632 29.50 -38.53 -21.07
CA ASP A 632 30.90 -38.15 -20.94
C ASP A 632 31.08 -37.13 -19.81
N VAL A 633 30.19 -36.13 -19.71
CA VAL A 633 30.18 -35.18 -18.59
C VAL A 633 29.96 -35.89 -17.25
N VAL A 634 29.09 -36.90 -17.22
CA VAL A 634 28.86 -37.69 -16.00
C VAL A 634 30.13 -38.45 -15.60
N ASN A 635 30.76 -39.13 -16.55
CA ASN A 635 32.00 -39.87 -16.32
C ASN A 635 33.12 -38.93 -15.87
N GLU A 636 33.30 -37.79 -16.54
CA GLU A 636 34.27 -36.76 -16.19
C GLU A 636 34.16 -36.30 -14.73
N VAL A 637 32.94 -36.08 -14.25
CA VAL A 637 32.65 -35.68 -12.86
C VAL A 637 32.94 -36.84 -11.89
N LEU A 638 32.51 -38.06 -12.21
CA LEU A 638 32.74 -39.24 -11.36
C LEU A 638 34.23 -39.60 -11.28
N GLU A 639 34.94 -39.52 -12.40
CA GLU A 639 36.38 -39.70 -12.50
C GLU A 639 37.15 -38.69 -11.65
N ALA A 640 36.68 -37.43 -11.59
CA ALA A 640 37.24 -36.43 -10.68
C ALA A 640 37.18 -36.88 -9.22
N VAL A 641 36.01 -37.39 -8.81
CA VAL A 641 35.74 -37.84 -7.45
C VAL A 641 36.58 -39.08 -7.12
N VAL A 642 36.68 -40.04 -8.03
CA VAL A 642 37.49 -41.26 -7.82
C VAL A 642 38.98 -40.93 -7.77
N ALA A 643 39.46 -40.06 -8.66
CA ALA A 643 40.86 -39.66 -8.66
C ALA A 643 41.24 -38.86 -7.40
N ASP A 644 40.31 -38.13 -6.79
CA ASP A 644 40.50 -37.39 -5.53
C ASP A 644 41.71 -36.42 -5.58
N GLY A 645 41.90 -35.79 -6.75
CA GLY A 645 43.01 -34.88 -7.00
C GLY A 645 44.38 -35.54 -7.18
N ASP A 646 44.47 -36.87 -7.24
CA ASP A 646 45.75 -37.56 -7.51
C ASP A 646 46.30 -37.28 -8.91
N ASN A 647 45.44 -36.80 -9.82
CA ASN A 647 45.84 -36.36 -11.15
C ASN A 647 46.38 -34.92 -11.20
N ASP A 648 46.35 -34.18 -10.09
CA ASP A 648 46.94 -32.84 -10.00
C ASP A 648 48.48 -32.95 -10.16
N LYS A 649 49.07 -32.12 -11.00
CA LYS A 649 50.50 -32.17 -11.29
C LYS A 649 51.26 -31.14 -10.51
N GLU A 650 52.15 -31.59 -9.63
CA GLU A 650 53.07 -30.71 -8.90
C GLU A 650 53.97 -29.95 -9.88
N LEU A 651 54.22 -28.67 -9.60
CA LEU A 651 55.18 -27.82 -10.30
C LEU A 651 56.37 -27.59 -9.35
N PRO A 652 57.40 -28.47 -9.35
CA PRO A 652 58.45 -28.43 -8.36
C PRO A 652 59.24 -27.13 -8.42
N GLY A 653 59.43 -26.48 -7.26
CA GLY A 653 60.17 -25.22 -7.16
C GLY A 653 59.35 -23.98 -7.56
N PHE A 654 58.14 -24.15 -8.09
CA PHE A 654 57.25 -23.04 -8.41
C PHE A 654 56.33 -22.74 -7.22
N THR A 655 56.70 -21.76 -6.39
CA THR A 655 56.08 -21.53 -5.06
C THR A 655 55.32 -20.20 -4.92
N THR A 656 55.60 -19.23 -5.79
CA THR A 656 55.00 -17.89 -5.79
C THR A 656 54.67 -17.43 -7.20
N ILE A 657 53.53 -16.76 -7.35
CA ILE A 657 53.15 -16.04 -8.57
C ILE A 657 53.09 -14.56 -8.18
N ASP A 658 54.05 -13.78 -8.68
CA ASP A 658 54.16 -12.34 -8.40
C ASP A 658 53.25 -11.57 -9.37
N ASP A 659 52.25 -10.87 -8.84
CA ASP A 659 51.25 -10.14 -9.62
C ASP A 659 51.60 -8.67 -9.88
N SER A 660 52.82 -8.24 -9.52
CA SER A 660 53.34 -6.91 -9.88
C SER A 660 53.54 -6.73 -11.38
N ASP A 661 53.85 -7.81 -12.10
CA ASP A 661 53.90 -7.88 -13.57
C ASP A 661 53.19 -9.14 -14.07
N LEU A 662 51.94 -8.97 -14.53
CA LEU A 662 51.09 -10.06 -14.99
C LEU A 662 51.62 -10.77 -16.25
N GLU A 663 52.36 -10.09 -17.11
CA GLU A 663 52.92 -10.70 -18.33
C GLU A 663 54.11 -11.60 -17.98
N LEU A 664 54.97 -11.14 -17.07
CA LEU A 664 56.06 -11.96 -16.54
C LEU A 664 55.53 -13.15 -15.74
N ALA A 665 54.53 -12.95 -14.88
CA ALA A 665 53.88 -14.05 -14.14
C ALA A 665 53.28 -15.09 -15.08
N LYS A 666 52.56 -14.67 -16.12
CA LYS A 666 52.02 -15.56 -17.15
C LYS A 666 53.12 -16.38 -17.82
N SER A 667 54.23 -15.74 -18.23
CA SER A 667 55.38 -16.42 -18.85
C SER A 667 55.99 -17.48 -17.92
N ASN A 668 56.18 -17.14 -16.64
CA ASN A 668 56.72 -18.06 -15.64
C ASN A 668 55.81 -19.28 -15.40
N VAL A 669 54.49 -19.06 -15.34
CA VAL A 669 53.50 -20.14 -15.22
C VAL A 669 53.58 -21.07 -16.43
N VAL A 670 53.62 -20.52 -17.65
CA VAL A 670 53.73 -21.31 -18.89
C VAL A 670 55.00 -22.15 -18.88
N ALA A 671 56.14 -21.57 -18.51
CA ALA A 671 57.40 -22.30 -18.40
C ALA A 671 57.34 -23.43 -17.36
N ALA A 672 56.71 -23.19 -16.21
CA ALA A 672 56.54 -24.20 -15.16
C ALA A 672 55.66 -25.37 -15.63
N LEU A 673 54.57 -25.09 -16.35
CA LEU A 673 53.69 -26.12 -16.93
C LEU A 673 54.45 -26.95 -17.99
N GLN A 674 55.18 -26.30 -18.89
CA GLN A 674 55.96 -26.96 -19.93
C GLN A 674 57.07 -27.84 -19.35
N ALA A 675 57.72 -27.42 -18.26
CA ALA A 675 58.72 -28.23 -17.54
C ALA A 675 58.15 -29.56 -17.01
N GLN A 676 56.83 -29.65 -16.81
CA GLN A 676 56.12 -30.88 -16.42
C GLN A 676 55.43 -31.58 -17.60
N ASN A 677 55.77 -31.21 -18.85
CA ASN A 677 55.17 -31.72 -20.09
C ASN A 677 53.64 -31.51 -20.16
N LEU A 678 53.13 -30.44 -19.56
CA LEU A 678 51.72 -30.08 -19.64
C LEU A 678 51.48 -29.25 -20.91
N SER A 679 50.44 -29.63 -21.67
CA SER A 679 50.08 -28.95 -22.91
C SER A 679 49.42 -27.61 -22.61
N ILE A 680 49.95 -26.55 -23.21
CA ILE A 680 49.40 -25.21 -23.15
C ILE A 680 49.53 -24.61 -24.54
N GLY A 681 48.44 -24.07 -25.09
CA GLY A 681 48.44 -23.47 -26.41
C GLY A 681 48.93 -22.03 -26.41
N GLU A 682 48.82 -21.36 -27.56
CA GLU A 682 49.46 -20.06 -27.80
C GLU A 682 48.71 -18.91 -27.12
N ASN A 683 47.38 -19.01 -27.04
CA ASN A 683 46.53 -17.94 -26.53
C ASN A 683 46.29 -18.13 -25.03
N THR A 684 47.16 -17.54 -24.21
CA THR A 684 47.10 -17.68 -22.75
C THR A 684 46.64 -16.43 -22.01
N HIS A 685 45.84 -16.62 -20.96
CA HIS A 685 45.44 -15.56 -20.04
C HIS A 685 45.52 -16.04 -18.60
N LEU A 686 46.27 -15.33 -17.75
CA LEU A 686 46.42 -15.65 -16.33
C LEU A 686 45.48 -14.78 -15.49
N ALA A 687 44.71 -15.41 -14.61
CA ALA A 687 43.75 -14.73 -13.73
C ALA A 687 43.89 -15.23 -12.29
N ARG A 688 43.80 -14.31 -11.33
CA ARG A 688 43.74 -14.65 -9.90
C ARG A 688 42.32 -14.94 -9.47
N VAL A 689 42.12 -15.97 -8.65
CA VAL A 689 40.80 -16.34 -8.11
C VAL A 689 40.59 -15.63 -6.77
N ASN A 690 39.82 -14.55 -6.76
CA ASN A 690 39.56 -13.72 -5.57
C ASN A 690 40.89 -13.28 -4.89
N THR A 691 40.87 -13.09 -3.57
CA THR A 691 42.07 -12.83 -2.74
C THR A 691 42.82 -14.10 -2.34
N SER A 692 42.45 -15.26 -2.89
CA SER A 692 43.11 -16.52 -2.58
C SER A 692 44.48 -16.63 -3.27
N ASP A 693 45.26 -17.62 -2.87
CA ASP A 693 46.50 -18.00 -3.56
C ASP A 693 46.24 -18.95 -4.75
N ASN A 694 44.99 -19.04 -5.21
CA ASN A 694 44.63 -19.85 -6.38
C ASN A 694 44.61 -18.99 -7.64
N TRP A 695 45.15 -19.55 -8.72
CA TRP A 695 45.27 -18.91 -10.01
C TRP A 695 44.70 -19.80 -11.11
N VAL A 696 44.19 -19.21 -12.18
CA VAL A 696 43.73 -19.94 -13.36
C VAL A 696 44.48 -19.43 -14.57
N ILE A 697 45.08 -20.36 -15.31
CA ILE A 697 45.63 -20.08 -16.63
C ILE A 697 44.70 -20.67 -17.68
N HIS A 698 44.11 -19.79 -18.46
CA HIS A 698 43.23 -20.11 -19.58
C HIS A 698 44.07 -20.28 -20.84
N SER A 699 43.75 -21.31 -21.64
CA SER A 699 44.30 -21.51 -22.98
C SER A 699 43.25 -22.13 -23.91
N ASP A 700 43.52 -22.05 -25.20
CA ASP A 700 42.89 -22.77 -26.29
C ASP A 700 42.98 -24.30 -26.20
N THR A 701 43.99 -24.89 -25.56
CA THR A 701 44.11 -26.36 -25.41
C THR A 701 43.54 -26.87 -24.08
N PHE A 702 44.05 -26.37 -22.96
CA PHE A 702 43.61 -26.74 -21.62
C PHE A 702 43.56 -25.51 -20.70
N THR A 703 42.62 -25.52 -19.76
CA THR A 703 42.58 -24.54 -18.68
C THR A 703 43.07 -25.21 -17.41
N TYR A 704 44.00 -24.58 -16.68
CA TYR A 704 44.55 -25.14 -15.44
C TYR A 704 44.23 -24.26 -14.24
N LEU A 705 43.79 -24.89 -13.14
CA LEU A 705 43.77 -24.31 -11.80
C LEU A 705 45.10 -24.59 -11.12
N LEU A 706 45.78 -23.53 -10.72
CA LEU A 706 47.00 -23.57 -9.92
C LEU A 706 46.62 -23.35 -8.46
N LYS A 707 46.88 -24.37 -7.63
CA LYS A 707 46.52 -24.37 -6.20
C LYS A 707 47.63 -25.02 -5.37
N LYS A 708 47.68 -24.74 -4.07
CA LYS A 708 48.61 -25.42 -3.13
C LYS A 708 47.92 -26.60 -2.44
N LYS A 709 48.64 -27.72 -2.28
CA LYS A 709 48.17 -28.95 -1.60
C LYS A 709 48.99 -29.26 -0.35
N GLY A 710 48.96 -28.36 0.64
CA GLY A 710 49.66 -28.53 1.93
C GLY A 710 51.18 -28.27 1.90
N GLY A 711 51.81 -28.25 0.72
CA GLY A 711 53.21 -27.85 0.51
C GLY A 711 53.37 -26.44 -0.07
N ALA A 712 54.62 -26.03 -0.31
CA ALA A 712 54.95 -24.72 -0.88
C ALA A 712 54.74 -24.64 -2.40
N ASN A 713 54.87 -25.77 -3.10
CA ASN A 713 54.74 -25.83 -4.56
C ASN A 713 53.28 -25.71 -5.01
N TYR A 714 53.11 -25.08 -6.17
CA TYR A 714 51.84 -25.08 -6.89
C TYR A 714 51.59 -26.44 -7.56
N PHE A 715 50.32 -26.81 -7.63
CA PHE A 715 49.81 -27.95 -8.38
C PHE A 715 48.89 -27.46 -9.48
N ALA A 716 49.04 -28.00 -10.68
CA ALA A 716 48.17 -27.77 -11.82
C ALA A 716 47.08 -28.85 -11.90
N GLU A 717 45.84 -28.43 -11.72
CA GLU A 717 44.63 -29.23 -11.94
C GLU A 717 44.00 -28.85 -13.28
N ILE A 718 43.60 -29.82 -14.09
CA ILE A 718 42.86 -29.56 -15.35
C ILE A 718 41.42 -29.18 -15.02
N LEU A 719 40.99 -28.00 -15.49
CA LEU A 719 39.61 -27.56 -15.46
C LEU A 719 38.87 -27.99 -16.74
N ARG A 720 37.76 -28.69 -16.56
CA ARG A 720 36.99 -29.35 -17.62
C ARG A 720 36.11 -28.35 -18.40
N ASN A 721 36.75 -27.61 -19.30
CA ASN A 721 36.09 -26.65 -20.18
C ASN A 721 36.05 -27.20 -21.60
N THR A 722 34.97 -26.94 -22.34
CA THR A 722 34.84 -27.41 -23.72
C THR A 722 35.84 -26.68 -24.61
N LYS A 723 36.74 -27.42 -25.26
CA LYS A 723 37.77 -26.89 -26.17
C LYS A 723 37.68 -27.52 -27.57
N ALA A 724 37.20 -28.76 -27.67
CA ALA A 724 37.03 -29.47 -28.93
C ALA A 724 35.68 -29.19 -29.62
N LYS A 725 35.57 -29.56 -30.90
CA LYS A 725 34.33 -29.41 -31.67
C LYS A 725 33.34 -30.54 -31.38
N ALA A 726 32.05 -30.28 -31.60
CA ALA A 726 30.99 -31.26 -31.33
C ALA A 726 31.18 -32.61 -32.04
N ASP A 727 31.69 -32.62 -33.28
CA ASP A 727 31.93 -33.87 -34.01
C ASP A 727 33.10 -34.69 -33.44
N GLU A 728 34.10 -34.03 -32.87
CA GLU A 728 35.21 -34.69 -32.16
C GLU A 728 34.73 -35.27 -30.83
N LEU A 729 33.95 -34.49 -30.08
CA LEU A 729 33.37 -34.90 -28.79
C LEU A 729 32.35 -36.05 -28.91
N ARG A 730 31.71 -36.19 -30.08
CA ARG A 730 30.85 -37.36 -30.36
C ARG A 730 31.67 -38.64 -30.56
N ALA A 731 32.91 -38.52 -31.00
CA ALA A 731 33.79 -39.66 -31.26
C ALA A 731 34.59 -40.05 -30.02
N TYR A 732 35.11 -39.08 -29.28
CA TYR A 732 35.95 -39.30 -28.10
C TYR A 732 35.66 -38.27 -27.00
N PRO A 733 35.59 -38.69 -25.73
CA PRO A 733 35.50 -37.76 -24.61
C PRO A 733 36.75 -36.87 -24.57
N GLN A 734 36.59 -35.58 -24.27
CA GLN A 734 37.72 -34.64 -24.20
C GLN A 734 38.61 -34.93 -23.00
N TYR A 735 37.99 -35.34 -21.89
CA TYR A 735 38.67 -35.58 -20.64
C TYR A 735 38.45 -37.02 -20.19
N VAL A 736 39.54 -37.74 -19.99
CA VAL A 736 39.57 -39.07 -19.36
C VAL A 736 40.64 -39.04 -18.29
N ASN A 737 40.29 -39.37 -17.04
CA ASN A 737 41.23 -39.39 -15.95
C ASN A 737 41.84 -40.79 -15.75
N PRO A 738 43.09 -41.03 -16.18
CA PRO A 738 43.71 -42.35 -16.08
C PRO A 738 43.85 -42.83 -14.62
N PHE A 739 44.04 -41.92 -13.66
CA PHE A 739 44.19 -42.27 -12.24
C PHE A 739 42.92 -42.87 -11.65
N ALA A 740 41.75 -42.43 -12.11
CA ALA A 740 40.48 -43.04 -11.70
C ALA A 740 40.44 -44.52 -12.10
N TYR A 741 40.80 -44.84 -13.34
CA TYR A 741 40.79 -46.22 -13.84
C TYR A 741 41.93 -47.08 -13.27
N GLN A 742 43.06 -46.49 -12.88
CA GLN A 742 44.09 -47.21 -12.09
C GLN A 742 43.56 -47.64 -10.72
N LYS A 743 42.78 -46.79 -10.04
CA LYS A 743 42.10 -47.14 -8.78
C LYS A 743 41.02 -48.19 -9.01
N LEU A 744 40.18 -48.02 -10.04
CA LEU A 744 39.10 -48.96 -10.33
C LEU A 744 39.61 -50.36 -10.73
N SER A 745 40.70 -50.44 -11.49
CA SER A 745 41.30 -51.71 -11.92
C SER A 745 42.01 -52.48 -10.79
N SER A 746 42.31 -51.82 -9.68
CA SER A 746 42.87 -52.43 -8.46
C SER A 746 41.86 -52.64 -7.33
N SER A 747 40.64 -52.13 -7.49
CA SER A 747 39.58 -52.21 -6.47
C SER A 747 38.89 -53.57 -6.46
N LYS A 748 38.57 -54.07 -5.25
CA LYS A 748 37.98 -55.42 -5.04
C LYS A 748 36.50 -55.41 -4.65
N PHE A 749 35.94 -54.23 -4.43
CA PHE A 749 34.55 -54.01 -4.03
C PHE A 749 34.03 -52.71 -4.65
N PRO A 750 32.77 -52.63 -5.12
CA PRO A 750 31.71 -53.66 -5.09
C PRO A 750 31.94 -54.80 -6.11
N PHE A 751 31.05 -55.81 -6.15
CA PHE A 751 31.16 -57.01 -7.01
C PHE A 751 31.34 -56.72 -8.52
N SER A 752 31.04 -55.51 -8.98
CA SER A 752 31.27 -55.08 -10.36
C SER A 752 32.71 -54.64 -10.64
N LEU A 753 33.59 -54.63 -9.62
CA LEU A 753 35.01 -54.28 -9.71
C LEU A 753 35.87 -55.55 -9.52
N PRO A 754 37.06 -55.60 -10.13
CA PRO A 754 37.83 -54.48 -10.69
C PRO A 754 37.42 -54.14 -12.13
N PHE A 755 37.61 -52.87 -12.53
CA PHE A 755 37.28 -52.40 -13.88
C PHE A 755 38.51 -51.81 -14.58
N ASP A 756 38.90 -52.41 -15.70
CA ASP A 756 39.98 -51.95 -16.57
C ASP A 756 39.41 -51.41 -17.89
N LEU A 757 39.32 -50.06 -17.96
CA LEU A 757 38.84 -49.34 -19.14
C LEU A 757 39.64 -49.72 -20.38
N TYR A 758 40.97 -49.69 -20.32
CA TYR A 758 41.84 -49.89 -21.47
C TYR A 758 41.74 -51.33 -22.00
N GLY A 759 41.60 -52.31 -21.10
CA GLY A 759 41.31 -53.69 -21.46
C GLY A 759 39.98 -53.84 -22.20
N GLU A 760 38.92 -53.20 -21.73
CA GLU A 760 37.61 -53.21 -22.39
C GLU A 760 37.61 -52.46 -23.72
N GLU A 761 38.34 -51.35 -23.86
CA GLU A 761 38.52 -50.64 -25.14
C GLU A 761 39.21 -51.51 -26.19
N VAL A 762 40.28 -52.22 -25.79
CA VAL A 762 40.97 -53.18 -26.66
C VAL A 762 39.99 -54.29 -27.08
N LYS A 763 39.27 -54.88 -26.13
CA LYS A 763 38.27 -55.92 -26.40
C LYS A 763 37.16 -55.45 -27.33
N ALA A 764 36.63 -54.24 -27.12
CA ALA A 764 35.62 -53.63 -27.98
C ALA A 764 36.15 -53.38 -29.40
N SER A 765 37.40 -52.93 -29.52
CA SER A 765 38.07 -52.71 -30.80
C SER A 765 38.26 -54.00 -31.59
N PHE A 766 38.77 -55.06 -30.94
CA PHE A 766 38.91 -56.39 -31.55
C PHE A 766 37.56 -56.98 -31.97
N LYS A 767 36.51 -56.77 -31.15
CA LYS A 767 35.14 -57.18 -31.48
C LYS A 767 34.62 -56.44 -32.73
N LYS A 768 34.87 -55.14 -32.86
CA LYS A 768 34.49 -54.33 -34.03
C LYS A 768 35.19 -54.80 -35.31
N LEU A 769 36.45 -55.24 -35.19
CA LEU A 769 37.22 -55.80 -36.30
C LEU A 769 36.88 -57.26 -36.60
N ASN A 770 36.01 -57.91 -35.81
CA ASN A 770 35.69 -59.32 -35.88
C ASN A 770 36.93 -60.24 -35.74
N ILE A 771 37.90 -59.83 -34.90
CA ILE A 771 39.14 -60.56 -34.65
C ILE A 771 39.16 -61.04 -33.20
N SER A 772 39.46 -62.33 -32.98
CA SER A 772 39.65 -62.87 -31.64
C SER A 772 41.08 -62.63 -31.14
N ARG A 773 41.27 -61.72 -30.18
CA ARG A 773 42.60 -61.41 -29.61
C ARG A 773 43.33 -62.65 -29.08
N TRP A 774 42.63 -63.53 -28.37
CA TRP A 774 43.23 -64.76 -27.84
C TRP A 774 43.74 -65.71 -28.95
N LYS A 775 43.05 -65.79 -30.10
CA LYS A 775 43.50 -66.59 -31.25
C LYS A 775 44.79 -66.02 -31.83
N LEU A 776 44.91 -64.70 -31.92
CA LEU A 776 46.14 -64.06 -32.35
C LEU A 776 47.29 -64.32 -31.37
N MET A 777 47.02 -64.20 -30.07
CA MET A 777 48.02 -64.50 -29.04
C MET A 777 48.50 -65.97 -29.13
N GLN A 778 47.61 -66.90 -29.46
CA GLN A 778 47.96 -68.30 -29.67
C GLN A 778 48.73 -68.51 -30.98
N LEU A 779 48.30 -67.88 -32.07
CA LEU A 779 48.90 -68.01 -33.40
C LEU A 779 50.32 -67.45 -33.45
N PHE A 780 50.56 -66.34 -32.77
CA PHE A 780 51.87 -65.67 -32.74
C PHE A 780 52.70 -66.01 -31.51
N LYS A 781 52.35 -67.06 -30.75
CA LYS A 781 53.08 -67.46 -29.53
C LYS A 781 54.52 -67.91 -29.87
N GLY A 782 55.50 -67.33 -29.19
CA GLY A 782 56.93 -67.62 -29.30
C GLY A 782 57.62 -67.66 -27.93
N THR A 783 58.96 -67.70 -27.91
CA THR A 783 59.75 -67.78 -26.67
C THR A 783 60.23 -66.43 -26.16
N THR A 784 60.10 -65.35 -26.94
CA THR A 784 60.56 -64.00 -26.61
C THR A 784 59.42 -62.98 -26.61
N ALA A 785 59.57 -61.91 -25.82
CA ALA A 785 58.61 -60.81 -25.79
C ALA A 785 58.56 -60.07 -27.15
N PRO A 786 57.39 -59.59 -27.59
CA PRO A 786 56.08 -59.61 -26.90
C PRO A 786 55.26 -60.90 -27.12
N ASN A 787 55.81 -61.88 -27.84
CA ASN A 787 55.10 -63.08 -28.29
C ASN A 787 55.12 -64.24 -27.27
N ASN A 788 55.71 -64.06 -26.09
CA ASN A 788 55.88 -65.11 -25.07
C ASN A 788 54.74 -65.21 -24.05
N ALA A 789 53.51 -64.89 -24.45
CA ALA A 789 52.35 -64.97 -23.57
C ALA A 789 52.15 -66.40 -23.01
N SER A 790 51.96 -66.50 -21.70
CA SER A 790 51.64 -67.75 -21.01
C SER A 790 50.24 -68.25 -21.37
N GLU A 791 49.98 -69.54 -21.17
CA GLU A 791 48.64 -70.12 -21.41
C GLU A 791 47.56 -69.49 -20.53
N GLY A 792 47.91 -69.14 -19.28
CA GLY A 792 47.01 -68.42 -18.40
C GLY A 792 46.66 -67.01 -18.92
N GLU A 793 47.59 -66.32 -19.57
CA GLU A 793 47.32 -65.01 -20.18
C GLU A 793 46.42 -65.12 -21.41
N VAL A 794 46.62 -66.12 -22.26
CA VAL A 794 45.73 -66.41 -23.41
C VAL A 794 44.32 -66.78 -22.93
N ALA A 795 44.21 -67.66 -21.93
CA ALA A 795 42.93 -68.06 -21.34
C ALA A 795 42.20 -66.88 -20.69
N SER A 796 42.93 -65.98 -20.00
CA SER A 796 42.33 -64.78 -19.41
C SER A 796 41.65 -63.90 -20.47
N VAL A 797 42.31 -63.71 -21.62
CA VAL A 797 41.74 -62.94 -22.75
C VAL A 797 40.54 -63.67 -23.38
N TYR A 798 40.55 -65.00 -23.42
CA TYR A 798 39.40 -65.81 -23.87
C TYR A 798 38.18 -65.62 -22.98
N PHE A 799 38.34 -65.69 -21.66
CA PHE A 799 37.26 -65.52 -20.68
C PHE A 799 36.89 -64.06 -20.40
N GLY A 800 37.55 -63.09 -21.05
CA GLY A 800 37.27 -61.67 -20.86
C GLY A 800 37.73 -61.11 -19.51
N ILE A 801 38.71 -61.75 -18.87
CA ILE A 801 39.32 -61.32 -17.60
C ILE A 801 40.40 -60.27 -17.91
N SER A 802 40.12 -59.01 -17.59
CA SER A 802 40.95 -57.86 -17.98
C SER A 802 42.04 -57.52 -16.95
N VAL A 803 41.81 -57.76 -15.67
CA VAL A 803 42.68 -57.28 -14.58
C VAL A 803 43.57 -58.36 -13.95
N PRO A 804 44.86 -58.07 -13.63
CA PRO A 804 45.78 -59.03 -13.03
C PRO A 804 45.31 -59.65 -11.70
N ASP A 805 44.52 -58.91 -10.92
CA ASP A 805 44.04 -59.39 -9.62
C ASP A 805 42.80 -60.29 -9.73
N GLU A 806 41.93 -60.12 -10.75
CA GLU A 806 40.93 -61.14 -11.11
C GLU A 806 41.61 -62.42 -11.58
N LYS A 807 42.71 -62.31 -12.35
CA LYS A 807 43.52 -63.49 -12.71
C LYS A 807 44.02 -64.20 -11.44
N LYS A 808 44.52 -63.45 -10.46
CA LYS A 808 44.96 -64.04 -9.18
C LYS A 808 43.80 -64.63 -8.38
N LEU A 809 42.62 -64.02 -8.36
CA LEU A 809 41.43 -64.52 -7.64
C LEU A 809 40.87 -65.79 -8.30
N SER A 810 40.65 -65.78 -9.61
CA SER A 810 40.09 -66.91 -10.38
C SER A 810 41.07 -68.08 -10.50
N PHE A 811 42.38 -67.83 -10.52
CA PHE A 811 43.40 -68.89 -10.66
C PHE A 811 44.15 -69.22 -9.35
N ARG A 812 43.78 -68.64 -8.19
CA ARG A 812 44.49 -68.85 -6.90
C ARG A 812 44.41 -70.28 -6.36
N HIS A 813 43.33 -71.00 -6.64
CA HIS A 813 43.10 -72.34 -6.05
C HIS A 813 43.80 -73.47 -6.83
N HIS A 814 44.41 -73.19 -7.97
CA HIS A 814 44.97 -74.24 -8.85
C HIS A 814 46.51 -74.36 -8.84
N ARG A 815 47.25 -73.54 -8.07
CA ARG A 815 48.71 -73.75 -7.90
C ARG A 815 49.10 -74.78 -6.85
N GLN A 816 48.18 -75.22 -5.99
CA GLN A 816 48.47 -76.27 -5.00
C GLN A 816 48.30 -77.70 -5.54
N HIS A 817 47.75 -77.87 -6.74
CA HIS A 817 47.64 -79.16 -7.41
C HIS A 817 48.34 -79.08 -8.76
N ASN A 818 49.47 -79.79 -8.90
CA ASN A 818 50.18 -80.01 -10.16
C ASN A 818 49.25 -80.64 -11.21
N LEU A 819 48.43 -79.84 -11.88
CA LEU A 819 47.64 -80.24 -13.04
C LEU A 819 48.21 -79.50 -14.26
N ASN A 820 48.90 -80.27 -15.10
CA ASN A 820 49.27 -79.88 -16.46
C ASN A 820 48.00 -79.49 -17.23
N PHE A 821 47.81 -78.20 -17.49
CA PHE A 821 46.70 -77.67 -18.30
C PHE A 821 46.93 -77.83 -19.83
N GLY A 822 47.94 -78.62 -20.24
CA GLY A 822 48.32 -78.81 -21.64
C GLY A 822 47.53 -79.84 -22.45
N GLU A 823 46.69 -80.71 -21.86
CA GLU A 823 46.10 -81.83 -22.63
C GLU A 823 44.63 -82.19 -22.38
N LYS A 824 43.89 -81.51 -21.48
CA LYS A 824 42.47 -81.86 -21.26
C LYS A 824 41.58 -80.64 -21.05
N MET A 825 41.36 -79.88 -22.12
CA MET A 825 40.08 -79.20 -22.33
C MET A 825 39.63 -79.53 -23.76
N ILE A 826 39.17 -80.76 -23.93
CA ILE A 826 38.33 -81.13 -25.07
C ILE A 826 37.08 -80.26 -24.99
N MET A 827 36.79 -79.61 -26.12
CA MET A 827 35.56 -78.89 -26.40
C MET A 827 34.33 -79.57 -25.79
N GLN A 828 33.70 -78.93 -24.81
CA GLN A 828 32.25 -79.07 -24.60
C GLN A 828 31.67 -77.67 -24.36
N PRO A 829 30.73 -77.23 -25.21
CA PRO A 829 30.04 -75.95 -25.06
C PRO A 829 28.98 -76.05 -23.96
N CYS A 830 28.94 -75.06 -23.08
CA CYS A 830 27.77 -74.69 -22.29
C CYS A 830 27.25 -73.34 -22.81
#